data_AF-A0AAN9XRB8-F1
#
_entry.id   AF-A0AAN9XRB8-F1
#
_cell.length_a   1.000
_cell.length_b   1.000
_cell.length_c   1.000
_cell.angle_alpha   90.00
_cell.angle_beta   90.00
_cell.angle_gamma   90.00
#
_symmetry.space_group_name_H-M   'P 1'
#
loop_
_entity.id
_entity.type
_entity.pdbx_description
1 polymer ?
#
loop_
_entity_poly.entity_id
_entity_poly.type
_entity_poly.pdbx_seq_one_letter_code
_entity_poly.pdbx_strand_id
1 'polypeptide(L)'
;MGALQSTFLYLILLHSCKIVAYKDQVWKKATATYANDSEGSLITEGACGYGDLHKASYGKHSAGLSSILFDRGSTCGACYEIRCVDHILWCVMGSPSVVVTVTDFCAPNYGLSVDYGGWCNFPREHFELSLAAFAEIAKKKADIVPIQYRRVKCERSGGLRFTMSGSSHFYQVLISNVALDGEVFAVKVKGSRTGWIPMARNWGQNWHCNCNFQKQPLSFEVTISSGKTITSYNVAPANWMLGQTFEGKQKLVYTLQFHVLPDSPTIFLHSSPQNGILTALVCFSFEYGFGYVPLRPFRPEAMADRFFRNPMPEFVPETRPSTQQKEQEVLAVGESLLQLLAMPHAPLWERLKRAALDLKETIVIETWGVTGQRVRDFTLYCGVLGTAFLLFKSYQVTGNGNDLSLCSQIVKACDAASVSSRDVTFICGRAGVCSLGAVAAKHARDDDSLTYYMAQFKKIKLSKDLPDELLYGRVGFLWACMFLNKHLGQGTVPSNYTAMVVDEVIKNGRALARKGTCPLMFEWYGEKYWGAAHGLAGIMHVLMDMELKPDQLEDVRGTLKYMINYRFPSGNYPVTEDDRKSDDLVHWCHGAPGMALTLVKAAKVFGDKEFLDAAIEAGEVVWNRGLLKRVGICHGISGNAYVFLSLYQLTGNVKYLYRAKAFACFLLNRAHKLISGGEMHGGDRPYSLFEGQGGMAYLFLDMIDPSLSKFPAYEL
;
A
#
# COMPACT_ATOMS: atom_id res chain seq x y z
N MET A 1 -16.57 -10.13 -50.60
CA MET A 1 -17.81 -10.18 -49.78
C MET A 1 -17.65 -9.31 -48.51
N GLY A 2 -17.38 -8.01 -48.65
CA GLY A 2 -17.06 -7.14 -47.49
C GLY A 2 -18.27 -6.65 -46.68
N ALA A 3 -19.48 -6.66 -47.28
CA ALA A 3 -20.67 -6.12 -46.63
C ALA A 3 -21.26 -7.01 -45.52
N LEU A 4 -21.04 -8.33 -45.55
CA LEU A 4 -21.58 -9.25 -44.53
C LEU A 4 -20.76 -9.32 -43.23
N GLN A 5 -19.49 -8.92 -43.24
CA GLN A 5 -18.67 -8.91 -42.00
C GLN A 5 -18.94 -7.69 -41.12
N SER A 6 -19.37 -6.57 -41.71
CA SER A 6 -19.64 -5.33 -40.96
C SER A 6 -20.94 -5.41 -40.12
N THR A 7 -21.99 -6.04 -40.68
CA THR A 7 -23.27 -6.23 -39.97
C THR A 7 -23.17 -7.24 -38.81
N PHE A 8 -22.32 -8.26 -38.91
CA PHE A 8 -22.12 -9.21 -37.81
C PHE A 8 -21.35 -8.59 -36.63
N LEU A 9 -20.37 -7.70 -36.88
CA LEU A 9 -19.75 -6.91 -35.81
C LEU A 9 -20.76 -5.98 -35.12
N TYR A 10 -21.67 -5.35 -35.89
CA TYR A 10 -22.68 -4.46 -35.32
C TYR A 10 -23.69 -5.19 -34.43
N LEU A 11 -24.08 -6.42 -34.80
CA LEU A 11 -24.96 -7.27 -33.98
C LEU A 11 -24.28 -7.78 -32.69
N ILE A 12 -22.97 -8.08 -32.71
CA ILE A 12 -22.21 -8.46 -31.51
C ILE A 12 -21.99 -7.24 -30.58
N LEU A 13 -21.79 -6.04 -31.14
CA LEU A 13 -21.75 -4.79 -30.36
C LEU A 13 -23.12 -4.44 -29.74
N LEU A 14 -24.22 -4.74 -30.44
CA LEU A 14 -25.59 -4.57 -29.92
C LEU A 14 -26.06 -5.69 -28.96
N HIS A 15 -25.29 -6.76 -28.78
CA HIS A 15 -25.52 -7.78 -27.73
C HIS A 15 -24.52 -7.71 -26.56
N SER A 16 -23.49 -6.87 -26.65
CA SER A 16 -22.62 -6.51 -25.52
C SER A 16 -23.06 -5.22 -24.82
N CYS A 17 -24.00 -4.46 -25.40
CA CYS A 17 -24.80 -3.48 -24.67
C CYS A 17 -25.82 -4.16 -23.73
N LYS A 18 -25.32 -4.93 -22.75
CA LYS A 18 -26.03 -5.11 -21.49
C LYS A 18 -26.19 -3.72 -20.91
N ILE A 19 -27.38 -3.15 -21.07
CA ILE A 19 -27.88 -2.06 -20.24
C ILE A 19 -27.53 -2.45 -18.80
N VAL A 20 -26.73 -1.62 -18.12
CA VAL A 20 -26.51 -1.74 -16.68
C VAL A 20 -27.80 -1.26 -16.01
N ALA A 21 -28.85 -2.05 -16.18
CA ALA A 21 -30.16 -1.86 -15.59
C ALA A 21 -30.06 -2.23 -14.11
N TYR A 22 -29.56 -1.27 -13.34
CA TYR A 22 -29.91 -1.01 -11.94
C TYR A 22 -30.32 -2.26 -11.13
N LYS A 23 -29.33 -3.05 -10.69
CA LYS A 23 -29.53 -4.23 -9.81
C LYS A 23 -30.08 -3.88 -8.41
N ASP A 24 -30.17 -2.60 -8.08
CA ASP A 24 -30.45 -2.05 -6.75
C ASP A 24 -31.90 -2.18 -6.26
N GLN A 25 -32.81 -2.74 -7.06
CA GLN A 25 -34.20 -3.00 -6.67
C GLN A 25 -34.39 -4.28 -5.82
N VAL A 26 -33.42 -5.19 -5.82
CA VAL A 26 -33.52 -6.51 -5.16
C VAL A 26 -33.17 -6.42 -3.68
N TRP A 27 -34.07 -6.88 -2.82
CA TRP A 27 -33.81 -7.03 -1.38
C TRP A 27 -32.73 -8.10 -1.12
N LYS A 28 -31.65 -7.69 -0.45
CA LYS A 28 -30.60 -8.57 0.06
C LYS A 28 -30.83 -8.89 1.54
N LYS A 29 -30.27 -9.99 2.06
CA LYS A 29 -30.30 -10.32 3.49
C LYS A 29 -29.04 -9.81 4.20
N ALA A 30 -29.20 -9.28 5.40
CA ALA A 30 -28.13 -8.86 6.31
C ALA A 30 -28.59 -9.03 7.77
N THR A 31 -27.81 -8.53 8.72
CA THR A 31 -28.26 -8.36 10.12
C THR A 31 -28.08 -6.92 10.60
N ALA A 32 -28.79 -6.54 11.67
CA ALA A 32 -28.66 -5.23 12.27
C ALA A 32 -28.66 -5.28 13.80
N THR A 33 -27.83 -4.44 14.42
CA THR A 33 -27.88 -4.04 15.83
C THR A 33 -28.30 -2.57 15.93
N TYR A 34 -28.24 -2.00 17.14
CA TYR A 34 -28.37 -0.56 17.34
C TYR A 34 -27.29 -0.02 18.28
N ALA A 35 -26.89 1.23 18.07
CA ALA A 35 -26.03 1.94 19.01
C ALA A 35 -26.82 2.45 20.21
N ASN A 36 -26.24 2.32 21.41
CA ASN A 36 -26.78 2.95 22.61
C ASN A 36 -26.40 4.43 22.63
N ASP A 37 -27.41 5.32 22.71
CA ASP A 37 -27.25 6.78 22.66
C ASP A 37 -26.40 7.38 23.80
N SER A 38 -25.87 6.57 24.73
CA SER A 38 -24.96 6.98 25.79
C SER A 38 -23.49 7.08 25.39
N GLU A 39 -23.06 6.48 24.27
CA GLU A 39 -21.65 6.50 23.82
C GLU A 39 -21.35 7.39 22.60
N GLY A 40 -22.36 8.05 22.02
CA GLY A 40 -22.19 9.18 21.07
C GLY A 40 -21.54 8.91 19.70
N SER A 41 -20.91 7.75 19.49
CA SER A 41 -20.06 7.42 18.31
C SER A 41 -20.70 7.79 16.98
N LEU A 42 -21.90 7.27 16.73
CA LEU A 42 -22.64 7.42 15.47
C LEU A 42 -23.15 8.83 15.17
N ILE A 43 -23.20 9.73 16.17
CA ILE A 43 -23.85 11.05 16.05
C ILE A 43 -22.84 12.21 16.03
N THR A 44 -21.64 12.03 16.60
CA THR A 44 -20.70 13.14 16.85
C THR A 44 -19.42 13.11 16.01
N GLU A 45 -18.80 11.94 15.79
CA GLU A 45 -17.50 11.83 15.10
C GLU A 45 -17.40 10.64 14.11
N GLY A 46 -18.50 10.34 13.40
CA GLY A 46 -18.56 9.17 12.50
C GLY A 46 -17.55 9.18 11.33
N ALA A 47 -17.11 7.99 10.94
CA ALA A 47 -16.05 7.70 9.95
C ALA A 47 -16.28 8.22 8.53
N CYS A 48 -17.47 8.75 8.21
CA CYS A 48 -17.70 9.48 6.96
C CYS A 48 -17.22 10.94 6.98
N GLY A 49 -16.92 11.48 8.17
CA GLY A 49 -16.36 12.82 8.36
C GLY A 49 -17.39 13.95 8.37
N TYR A 50 -18.67 13.63 8.54
CA TYR A 50 -19.75 14.62 8.59
C TYR A 50 -19.84 15.39 9.92
N GLY A 51 -19.17 14.91 10.97
CA GLY A 51 -19.27 15.45 12.33
C GLY A 51 -20.67 15.27 12.91
N ASP A 52 -21.11 16.25 13.72
CA ASP A 52 -22.46 16.30 14.31
C ASP A 52 -23.56 16.17 13.24
N LEU A 53 -24.25 15.01 13.23
CA LEU A 53 -25.23 14.67 12.21
C LEU A 53 -26.49 15.56 12.23
N HIS A 54 -26.81 16.15 13.39
CA HIS A 54 -27.90 17.12 13.51
C HIS A 54 -27.54 18.44 12.78
N LYS A 55 -26.27 18.86 12.83
CA LYS A 55 -25.77 20.01 12.08
C LYS A 55 -25.56 19.71 10.59
N ALA A 56 -25.13 18.49 10.25
CA ALA A 56 -24.88 18.07 8.87
C ALA A 56 -26.15 17.82 8.03
N SER A 57 -27.35 17.89 8.64
CA SER A 57 -28.66 17.65 8.01
C SER A 57 -28.90 16.21 7.52
N TYR A 58 -28.19 15.23 8.08
CA TYR A 58 -28.37 13.81 7.74
C TYR A 58 -29.51 13.12 8.50
N GLY A 59 -30.05 13.76 9.54
CA GLY A 59 -31.28 13.35 10.23
C GLY A 59 -31.05 12.34 11.36
N LYS A 60 -32.15 11.85 11.95
CA LYS A 60 -32.12 10.86 13.05
C LYS A 60 -31.91 9.42 12.60
N HIS A 61 -32.05 9.14 11.29
CA HIS A 61 -32.00 7.79 10.73
C HIS A 61 -30.66 7.57 10.03
N SER A 62 -29.63 7.32 10.85
CA SER A 62 -28.28 6.98 10.42
C SER A 62 -27.97 5.50 10.63
N ALA A 63 -26.93 5.02 9.93
CA ALA A 63 -26.35 3.71 10.09
C ALA A 63 -24.82 3.72 9.94
N GLY A 64 -24.16 2.89 10.75
CA GLY A 64 -22.80 2.42 10.56
C GLY A 64 -22.81 1.12 9.76
N LEU A 65 -21.89 0.97 8.81
CA LEU A 65 -21.81 -0.24 7.97
C LEU A 65 -20.60 -1.11 8.32
N SER A 66 -20.75 -2.44 8.28
CA SER A 66 -19.60 -3.34 8.39
C SER A 66 -18.65 -3.23 7.19
N SER A 67 -17.42 -3.74 7.34
CA SER A 67 -16.33 -3.57 6.36
C SER A 67 -16.68 -3.94 4.92
N ILE A 68 -17.50 -4.98 4.73
CA ILE A 68 -17.95 -5.45 3.39
C ILE A 68 -18.95 -4.48 2.72
N LEU A 69 -19.69 -3.68 3.51
CA LEU A 69 -20.69 -2.71 3.03
C LEU A 69 -20.17 -1.26 3.03
N PHE A 70 -19.23 -0.92 3.92
CA PHE A 70 -18.66 0.41 4.03
C PHE A 70 -17.69 0.75 2.89
N ASP A 71 -17.02 -0.26 2.31
CA ASP A 71 -16.06 -0.14 1.20
C ASP A 71 -15.17 1.12 1.30
N ARG A 72 -14.46 1.22 2.42
CA ARG A 72 -13.48 2.30 2.71
C ARG A 72 -14.08 3.71 2.62
N GLY A 73 -15.37 3.83 2.94
CA GLY A 73 -16.11 5.08 2.92
C GLY A 73 -16.57 5.51 1.53
N SER A 74 -16.52 4.63 0.51
CA SER A 74 -17.15 4.91 -0.78
C SER A 74 -18.67 5.10 -0.60
N THR A 75 -19.30 4.23 0.19
CA THR A 75 -20.75 4.25 0.47
C THR A 75 -21.18 5.32 1.47
N CYS A 76 -20.26 6.14 2.01
CA CYS A 76 -20.61 7.26 2.88
C CYS A 76 -21.58 8.23 2.21
N GLY A 77 -22.70 8.53 2.88
CA GLY A 77 -23.78 9.35 2.35
C GLY A 77 -24.84 8.60 1.53
N ALA A 78 -24.60 7.33 1.16
CA ALA A 78 -25.59 6.50 0.47
C ALA A 78 -26.82 6.20 1.35
N CYS A 79 -27.95 5.91 0.72
CA CYS A 79 -29.20 5.61 1.41
C CYS A 79 -29.66 4.17 1.16
N TYR A 80 -30.13 3.54 2.24
CA TYR A 80 -30.62 2.17 2.24
C TYR A 80 -32.01 2.12 2.86
N GLU A 81 -32.92 1.38 2.22
CA GLU A 81 -34.18 0.99 2.82
C GLU A 81 -33.98 -0.37 3.49
N ILE A 82 -34.38 -0.48 4.77
CA ILE A 82 -34.12 -1.64 5.63
C ILE A 82 -35.43 -2.07 6.30
N ARG A 83 -35.67 -3.37 6.41
CA ARG A 83 -36.81 -3.95 7.16
C ARG A 83 -36.38 -5.18 7.95
N CYS A 84 -36.95 -5.37 9.14
CA CYS A 84 -36.78 -6.59 9.92
C CYS A 84 -37.62 -7.73 9.31
N VAL A 85 -37.02 -8.91 9.18
CA VAL A 85 -37.65 -10.10 8.59
C VAL A 85 -37.43 -11.33 9.47
N ASP A 86 -38.08 -12.45 9.14
CA ASP A 86 -37.78 -13.79 9.66
C ASP A 86 -37.82 -13.95 11.21
N HIS A 87 -38.38 -13.00 11.98
CA HIS A 87 -38.41 -13.08 13.46
C HIS A 87 -39.66 -12.47 14.15
N ILE A 88 -40.67 -13.30 14.44
CA ILE A 88 -41.98 -12.86 14.99
C ILE A 88 -41.94 -12.14 16.35
N LEU A 89 -40.97 -12.47 17.22
CA LEU A 89 -40.88 -11.85 18.56
C LEU A 89 -40.24 -10.47 18.54
N TRP A 90 -39.35 -10.19 17.58
CA TRP A 90 -38.45 -9.02 17.60
C TRP A 90 -38.82 -7.98 16.54
N CYS A 91 -39.21 -8.40 15.34
CA CYS A 91 -39.66 -7.46 14.31
C CYS A 91 -40.96 -6.78 14.72
N VAL A 92 -41.14 -5.53 14.27
CA VAL A 92 -42.42 -4.81 14.42
C VAL A 92 -43.47 -5.45 13.51
N MET A 93 -44.71 -5.53 14.00
CA MET A 93 -45.82 -6.16 13.28
C MET A 93 -46.06 -5.48 11.92
N GLY A 94 -46.17 -6.29 10.86
CA GLY A 94 -46.28 -5.80 9.48
C GLY A 94 -44.93 -5.61 8.77
N SER A 95 -43.79 -5.82 9.45
CA SER A 95 -42.44 -5.62 8.90
C SER A 95 -42.26 -4.29 8.14
N PRO A 96 -42.51 -3.14 8.81
CA PRO A 96 -42.27 -1.82 8.23
C PRO A 96 -40.80 -1.67 7.80
N SER A 97 -40.56 -0.75 6.87
CA SER A 97 -39.22 -0.36 6.43
C SER A 97 -38.87 1.06 6.85
N VAL A 98 -37.58 1.29 7.12
CA VAL A 98 -36.97 2.59 7.40
C VAL A 98 -35.92 2.91 6.35
N VAL A 99 -35.80 4.18 5.95
CA VAL A 99 -34.69 4.65 5.12
C VAL A 99 -33.62 5.28 6.01
N VAL A 100 -32.40 4.78 5.93
CA VAL A 100 -31.23 5.27 6.68
C VAL A 100 -30.16 5.83 5.75
N THR A 101 -29.37 6.78 6.24
CA THR A 101 -28.14 7.24 5.58
C THR A 101 -26.91 6.60 6.22
N VAL A 102 -25.94 6.19 5.40
CA VAL A 102 -24.60 5.80 5.86
C VAL A 102 -23.84 7.04 6.34
N THR A 103 -23.50 7.06 7.63
CA THR A 103 -22.74 8.16 8.24
C THR A 103 -21.51 7.69 9.00
N ASP A 104 -21.38 6.39 9.24
CA ASP A 104 -20.32 5.82 10.06
C ASP A 104 -19.86 4.43 9.56
N PHE A 105 -18.80 3.93 10.17
CA PHE A 105 -18.23 2.61 9.98
C PHE A 105 -18.45 1.78 11.26
N CYS A 106 -19.17 0.67 11.15
CA CYS A 106 -19.23 -0.27 12.26
C CYS A 106 -17.92 -1.06 12.30
N ALA A 107 -17.06 -0.74 13.27
CA ALA A 107 -15.75 -1.34 13.40
C ALA A 107 -15.86 -2.85 13.74
N PRO A 108 -15.06 -3.72 13.09
CA PRO A 108 -15.03 -5.13 13.42
C PRO A 108 -14.35 -5.36 14.78
N ASN A 109 -14.87 -6.32 15.54
CA ASN A 109 -14.27 -6.82 16.77
C ASN A 109 -13.92 -8.30 16.61
N TYR A 110 -12.74 -8.56 16.04
CA TYR A 110 -12.25 -9.91 15.77
C TYR A 110 -11.84 -10.71 17.03
N GLY A 111 -11.78 -10.07 18.20
CA GLY A 111 -11.62 -10.75 19.48
C GLY A 111 -12.88 -11.48 19.96
N LEU A 112 -14.01 -11.25 19.28
CA LEU A 112 -15.32 -11.80 19.60
C LEU A 112 -15.94 -12.55 18.41
N SER A 113 -16.78 -13.55 18.70
CA SER A 113 -17.45 -14.33 17.66
C SER A 113 -18.53 -13.50 16.95
N VAL A 114 -18.84 -13.86 15.71
CA VAL A 114 -19.87 -13.15 14.91
C VAL A 114 -21.24 -13.12 15.56
N ASP A 115 -21.53 -14.03 16.48
CA ASP A 115 -22.81 -14.16 17.18
C ASP A 115 -22.75 -13.67 18.64
N TYR A 116 -21.62 -13.09 19.08
CA TYR A 116 -21.44 -12.55 20.42
C TYR A 116 -20.48 -11.37 20.43
N GLY A 117 -20.86 -10.25 19.79
CA GLY A 117 -20.11 -8.98 19.79
C GLY A 117 -19.25 -8.72 18.55
N GLY A 118 -18.94 -9.74 17.74
CA GLY A 118 -18.22 -9.63 16.47
C GLY A 118 -19.11 -9.33 15.26
N TRP A 119 -20.21 -8.59 15.45
CA TRP A 119 -21.31 -8.48 14.46
C TRP A 119 -20.87 -7.87 13.11
N CYS A 120 -19.88 -6.98 13.14
CA CYS A 120 -19.37 -6.25 11.97
C CYS A 120 -18.11 -6.89 11.36
N ASN A 121 -17.70 -8.08 11.83
CA ASN A 121 -16.55 -8.81 11.32
C ASN A 121 -16.80 -9.26 9.87
N PHE A 122 -15.77 -9.12 9.03
CA PHE A 122 -15.79 -9.68 7.67
C PHE A 122 -16.01 -11.20 7.71
N PRO A 123 -16.83 -11.80 6.81
CA PRO A 123 -17.51 -11.21 5.65
C PRO A 123 -18.97 -10.79 5.91
N ARG A 124 -19.41 -10.59 7.17
CA ARG A 124 -20.82 -10.38 7.51
C ARG A 124 -21.33 -9.01 7.02
N GLU A 125 -22.35 -9.03 6.16
CA GLU A 125 -23.12 -7.83 5.82
C GLU A 125 -23.96 -7.41 7.06
N HIS A 126 -23.62 -6.26 7.66
CA HIS A 126 -24.22 -5.80 8.91
C HIS A 126 -24.40 -4.28 8.96
N PHE A 127 -25.48 -3.84 9.62
CA PHE A 127 -25.85 -2.44 9.82
C PHE A 127 -26.00 -2.15 11.32
N GLU A 128 -25.14 -1.29 11.87
CA GLU A 128 -25.35 -0.73 13.19
C GLU A 128 -26.26 0.50 13.05
N LEU A 129 -27.51 0.40 13.52
CA LEU A 129 -28.51 1.44 13.32
C LEU A 129 -28.50 2.45 14.48
N SER A 130 -28.81 3.70 14.15
CA SER A 130 -29.30 4.68 15.14
C SER A 130 -30.50 4.11 15.90
N LEU A 131 -30.60 4.41 17.21
CA LEU A 131 -31.67 3.89 18.08
C LEU A 131 -33.08 4.27 17.58
N ALA A 132 -33.21 5.41 16.89
CA ALA A 132 -34.43 5.84 16.24
C ALA A 132 -34.82 4.91 15.07
N ALA A 133 -33.90 4.66 14.13
CA ALA A 133 -34.17 3.80 12.97
C ALA A 133 -34.41 2.34 13.37
N PHE A 134 -33.67 1.81 14.35
CA PHE A 134 -33.89 0.44 14.84
C PHE A 134 -35.30 0.27 15.44
N ALA A 135 -35.77 1.26 16.20
CA ALA A 135 -37.07 1.21 16.88
C ALA A 135 -38.27 1.21 15.92
N GLU A 136 -38.11 1.66 14.67
CA GLU A 136 -39.16 1.57 13.64
C GLU A 136 -39.34 0.13 13.13
N ILE A 137 -38.27 -0.67 13.08
CA ILE A 137 -38.30 -2.01 12.47
C ILE A 137 -38.26 -3.17 13.50
N ALA A 138 -37.70 -2.94 14.69
CA ALA A 138 -37.48 -3.96 15.70
C ALA A 138 -37.63 -3.45 17.15
N LYS A 139 -37.95 -4.37 18.07
CA LYS A 139 -38.02 -4.10 19.50
C LYS A 139 -36.62 -4.03 20.10
N LYS A 140 -36.31 -2.94 20.82
CA LYS A 140 -35.01 -2.69 21.50
C LYS A 140 -34.49 -3.81 22.42
N LYS A 141 -35.34 -4.77 22.81
CA LYS A 141 -34.93 -5.96 23.59
C LYS A 141 -34.19 -7.04 22.77
N ALA A 142 -34.06 -6.86 21.46
CA ALA A 142 -33.30 -7.75 20.59
C ALA A 142 -31.90 -7.17 20.35
N ASP A 143 -30.86 -7.90 20.74
CA ASP A 143 -29.45 -7.48 20.54
C ASP A 143 -29.07 -7.44 19.06
N ILE A 144 -29.58 -8.40 18.28
CA ILE A 144 -29.41 -8.49 16.83
C ILE A 144 -30.68 -9.01 16.15
N VAL A 145 -31.00 -8.46 14.98
CA VAL A 145 -32.14 -8.92 14.15
C VAL A 145 -31.72 -9.24 12.72
N PRO A 146 -32.33 -10.27 12.08
CA PRO A 146 -32.22 -10.47 10.65
C PRO A 146 -33.01 -9.40 9.89
N ILE A 147 -32.38 -8.81 8.88
CA ILE A 147 -32.96 -7.76 8.06
C ILE A 147 -32.91 -8.11 6.58
N GLN A 148 -33.79 -7.47 5.82
CA GLN A 148 -33.58 -7.25 4.40
C GLN A 148 -33.25 -5.78 4.14
N TYR A 149 -32.37 -5.52 3.19
CA TYR A 149 -32.01 -4.16 2.77
C TYR A 149 -31.90 -4.02 1.24
N ARG A 150 -32.05 -2.79 0.73
CA ARG A 150 -31.77 -2.42 -0.67
C ARG A 150 -31.32 -0.97 -0.79
N ARG A 151 -30.62 -0.60 -1.88
CA ARG A 151 -30.22 0.78 -2.16
C ARG A 151 -31.44 1.60 -2.60
N VAL A 152 -31.58 2.81 -2.06
CA VAL A 152 -32.61 3.77 -2.45
C VAL A 152 -32.00 5.14 -2.71
N LYS A 153 -32.74 6.01 -3.39
CA LYS A 153 -32.27 7.38 -3.64
C LYS A 153 -32.38 8.21 -2.36
N CYS A 154 -31.29 8.90 -2.02
CA CYS A 154 -31.28 9.92 -0.99
C CYS A 154 -32.08 11.16 -1.43
N GLU A 155 -33.10 11.50 -0.66
CA GLU A 155 -33.76 12.80 -0.73
C GLU A 155 -33.03 13.80 0.18
N ARG A 156 -32.75 14.99 -0.33
CA ARG A 156 -32.05 16.08 0.38
C ARG A 156 -32.68 17.42 0.02
N SER A 157 -32.81 18.30 1.01
CA SER A 157 -33.14 19.71 0.82
C SER A 157 -31.85 20.53 0.63
N GLY A 158 -31.94 21.64 -0.12
CA GLY A 158 -30.78 22.47 -0.44
C GLY A 158 -29.78 21.83 -1.41
N GLY A 159 -28.62 22.46 -1.54
CA GLY A 159 -27.51 22.15 -2.43
C GLY A 159 -26.48 21.13 -1.92
N LEU A 160 -25.58 20.71 -2.81
CA LEU A 160 -24.33 20.05 -2.42
C LEU A 160 -23.52 20.99 -1.52
N ARG A 161 -22.98 20.48 -0.41
CA ARG A 161 -22.19 21.28 0.54
C ARG A 161 -20.71 20.96 0.43
N PHE A 162 -19.89 22.02 0.47
CA PHE A 162 -18.44 21.98 0.33
C PHE A 162 -17.83 22.68 1.55
N THR A 163 -17.31 21.94 2.53
CA THR A 163 -16.64 22.51 3.70
C THR A 163 -15.13 22.52 3.49
N MET A 164 -14.50 23.70 3.47
CA MET A 164 -13.07 23.86 3.18
C MET A 164 -12.22 23.55 4.42
N SER A 165 -11.16 22.76 4.28
CA SER A 165 -10.21 22.46 5.36
C SER A 165 -8.79 22.22 4.83
N GLY A 166 -7.83 21.94 5.71
CA GLY A 166 -6.42 21.71 5.35
C GLY A 166 -5.51 22.94 5.55
N SER A 167 -4.57 23.17 4.62
CA SER A 167 -3.51 24.17 4.69
C SER A 167 -3.14 24.72 3.30
N SER A 168 -2.12 25.60 3.21
CA SER A 168 -1.65 26.17 1.94
C SER A 168 -1.04 25.17 0.95
N HIS A 169 -0.65 23.98 1.42
CA HIS A 169 -0.03 22.92 0.60
C HIS A 169 -0.86 21.63 0.53
N PHE A 170 -1.87 21.50 1.39
CA PHE A 170 -2.79 20.37 1.43
C PHE A 170 -4.22 20.93 1.48
N TYR A 171 -4.87 21.07 0.34
CA TYR A 171 -6.22 21.61 0.27
C TYR A 171 -7.24 20.47 0.37
N GLN A 172 -8.15 20.55 1.35
CA GLN A 172 -9.16 19.53 1.63
C GLN A 172 -10.58 20.13 1.51
N VAL A 173 -11.52 19.29 1.06
CA VAL A 173 -12.96 19.58 1.08
C VAL A 173 -13.74 18.38 1.60
N LEU A 174 -14.62 18.60 2.57
CA LEU A 174 -15.68 17.65 2.90
C LEU A 174 -16.86 17.90 1.96
N ILE A 175 -17.27 16.86 1.24
CA ILE A 175 -18.48 16.88 0.40
C ILE A 175 -19.64 16.29 1.20
N SER A 176 -20.73 17.04 1.37
CA SER A 176 -21.91 16.58 2.10
C SER A 176 -23.23 17.04 1.47
N ASN A 177 -24.34 16.58 2.04
CA ASN A 177 -25.71 16.80 1.57
C ASN A 177 -25.99 16.27 0.14
N VAL A 178 -25.33 15.18 -0.25
CA VAL A 178 -25.46 14.57 -1.59
C VAL A 178 -26.82 13.87 -1.73
N ALA A 179 -27.57 14.26 -2.77
CA ALA A 179 -28.83 13.63 -3.15
C ALA A 179 -28.63 12.45 -4.13
N LEU A 180 -29.74 11.83 -4.57
CA LEU A 180 -29.75 10.72 -5.52
C LEU A 180 -28.98 9.51 -4.98
N ASP A 181 -27.84 9.14 -5.54
CA ASP A 181 -27.13 7.92 -5.14
C ASP A 181 -26.49 8.06 -3.75
N GLY A 182 -26.31 9.30 -3.27
CA GLY A 182 -25.68 9.69 -1.99
C GLY A 182 -24.17 9.47 -1.93
N GLU A 183 -23.71 8.43 -2.63
CA GLU A 183 -22.33 8.07 -2.89
C GLU A 183 -21.68 8.97 -3.95
N VAL A 184 -20.55 9.58 -3.59
CA VAL A 184 -19.67 10.32 -4.50
C VAL A 184 -18.59 9.39 -5.04
N PHE A 185 -18.52 9.25 -6.36
CA PHE A 185 -17.51 8.43 -7.05
C PHE A 185 -16.22 9.21 -7.32
N ALA A 186 -16.31 10.46 -7.75
CA ALA A 186 -15.14 11.31 -8.05
C ALA A 186 -15.42 12.80 -7.81
N VAL A 187 -14.38 13.56 -7.49
CA VAL A 187 -14.43 15.02 -7.30
C VAL A 187 -13.32 15.69 -8.09
N LYS A 188 -13.60 16.86 -8.68
CA LYS A 188 -12.58 17.79 -9.18
C LYS A 188 -12.80 19.18 -8.61
N VAL A 189 -11.72 19.95 -8.50
CA VAL A 189 -11.73 21.37 -8.11
C VAL A 189 -11.06 22.23 -9.18
N LYS A 190 -11.48 23.48 -9.30
CA LYS A 190 -10.88 24.47 -10.20
C LYS A 190 -10.87 25.86 -9.55
N GLY A 191 -9.70 26.48 -9.49
CA GLY A 191 -9.55 27.90 -9.19
C GLY A 191 -9.58 28.75 -10.47
N SER A 192 -9.72 30.07 -10.32
CA SER A 192 -9.65 31.02 -11.45
C SER A 192 -8.35 30.94 -12.28
N ARG A 193 -7.25 30.44 -11.69
CA ARG A 193 -5.92 30.34 -12.31
C ARG A 193 -5.52 28.90 -12.64
N THR A 194 -6.45 27.94 -12.60
CA THR A 194 -6.14 26.52 -12.84
C THR A 194 -7.08 25.87 -13.87
N GLY A 195 -6.66 24.72 -14.40
CA GLY A 195 -7.60 23.76 -15.01
C GLY A 195 -8.46 23.07 -13.95
N TRP A 196 -9.28 22.11 -14.39
CA TRP A 196 -9.94 21.15 -13.50
C TRP A 196 -8.91 20.15 -12.97
N ILE A 197 -8.76 20.08 -11.66
CA ILE A 197 -7.80 19.22 -10.96
C ILE A 197 -8.58 18.10 -10.27
N PRO A 198 -8.32 16.81 -10.55
CA PRO A 198 -8.96 15.71 -9.84
C PRO A 198 -8.49 15.70 -8.37
N MET A 199 -9.44 15.41 -7.47
CA MET A 199 -9.17 15.27 -6.03
C MET A 199 -9.16 13.80 -5.65
N ALA A 200 -8.27 13.42 -4.73
CA ALA A 200 -8.22 12.08 -4.16
C ALA A 200 -9.06 12.01 -2.87
N ARG A 201 -9.82 10.93 -2.69
CA ARG A 201 -10.49 10.65 -1.41
C ARG A 201 -9.41 10.41 -0.36
N ASN A 202 -9.46 11.16 0.74
CA ASN A 202 -8.59 10.99 1.90
C ASN A 202 -9.20 9.90 2.82
N TRP A 203 -10.39 10.17 3.34
CA TRP A 203 -11.20 9.24 4.15
C TRP A 203 -12.67 9.68 4.12
N GLY A 204 -13.63 8.74 4.19
CA GLY A 204 -15.05 9.09 4.13
C GLY A 204 -15.41 9.94 2.91
N GLN A 205 -16.07 11.09 3.12
CA GLN A 205 -16.27 12.11 2.07
C GLN A 205 -15.33 13.33 2.20
N ASN A 206 -14.16 13.16 2.82
CA ASN A 206 -13.07 14.13 2.75
C ASN A 206 -12.21 13.87 1.51
N TRP A 207 -12.10 14.88 0.64
CA TRP A 207 -11.34 14.86 -0.61
C TRP A 207 -10.21 15.87 -0.53
N HIS A 208 -9.06 15.60 -1.15
CA HIS A 208 -7.89 16.48 -1.11
C HIS A 208 -7.18 16.63 -2.45
N CYS A 209 -6.39 17.70 -2.57
CA CYS A 209 -5.37 17.87 -3.60
C CYS A 209 -4.28 18.85 -3.15
N ASN A 210 -3.06 18.69 -3.68
CA ASN A 210 -1.90 19.49 -3.28
C ASN A 210 -1.79 20.73 -4.19
N CYS A 211 -2.72 21.67 -4.05
CA CYS A 211 -2.84 22.86 -4.90
C CYS A 211 -3.18 24.12 -4.08
N ASN A 212 -2.52 25.24 -4.39
CA ASN A 212 -2.74 26.51 -3.70
C ASN A 212 -3.86 27.33 -4.37
N PHE A 213 -5.04 27.34 -3.73
CA PHE A 213 -6.21 28.11 -4.16
C PHE A 213 -6.41 29.43 -3.40
N GLN A 214 -5.43 29.90 -2.63
CA GLN A 214 -5.54 31.19 -1.93
C GLN A 214 -5.86 32.32 -2.90
N LYS A 215 -6.82 33.17 -2.52
CA LYS A 215 -7.31 34.31 -3.30
C LYS A 215 -7.92 33.93 -4.66
N GLN A 216 -8.48 32.73 -4.79
CA GLN A 216 -9.17 32.26 -6.00
C GLN A 216 -10.60 31.83 -5.68
N PRO A 217 -11.61 32.20 -6.49
CA PRO A 217 -12.91 31.56 -6.40
C PRO A 217 -12.79 30.09 -6.82
N LEU A 218 -13.58 29.22 -6.19
CA LEU A 218 -13.51 27.77 -6.38
C LEU A 218 -14.75 27.22 -7.05
N SER A 219 -14.53 26.38 -8.06
CA SER A 219 -15.54 25.56 -8.72
C SER A 219 -15.30 24.09 -8.41
N PHE A 220 -16.35 23.28 -8.38
CA PHE A 220 -16.26 21.82 -8.18
C PHE A 220 -17.06 21.05 -9.23
N GLU A 221 -16.54 19.89 -9.62
CA GLU A 221 -17.30 18.83 -10.28
C GLU A 221 -17.44 17.67 -9.30
N VAL A 222 -18.66 17.18 -9.11
CA VAL A 222 -18.96 16.02 -8.26
C VAL A 222 -19.66 14.96 -9.11
N THR A 223 -19.03 13.80 -9.27
CA THR A 223 -19.58 12.65 -9.99
C THR A 223 -20.13 11.64 -8.98
N ILE A 224 -21.40 11.26 -9.10
CA ILE A 224 -22.05 10.21 -8.29
C ILE A 224 -21.95 8.83 -8.96
N SER A 225 -22.21 7.74 -8.24
CA SER A 225 -21.97 6.37 -8.73
C SER A 225 -22.81 5.97 -9.97
N SER A 226 -23.92 6.64 -10.27
CA SER A 226 -24.62 6.50 -11.57
C SER A 226 -23.90 7.18 -12.75
N GLY A 227 -22.69 7.70 -12.57
CA GLY A 227 -21.87 8.37 -13.60
C GLY A 227 -22.28 9.81 -13.90
N LYS A 228 -23.35 10.31 -13.28
CA LYS A 228 -23.80 11.70 -13.44
C LYS A 228 -22.84 12.66 -12.75
N THR A 229 -22.45 13.72 -13.44
CA THR A 229 -21.58 14.76 -12.89
C THR A 229 -22.35 16.06 -12.73
N ILE A 230 -22.19 16.72 -11.58
CA ILE A 230 -22.79 18.01 -11.25
C ILE A 230 -21.66 19.03 -11.09
N THR A 231 -21.69 20.08 -11.90
CA THR A 231 -20.70 21.18 -11.85
C THR A 231 -21.28 22.40 -11.13
N SER A 232 -20.59 22.82 -10.05
CA SER A 232 -20.88 24.05 -9.30
C SER A 232 -19.76 25.05 -9.54
N TYR A 233 -20.01 26.07 -10.35
CA TYR A 233 -19.02 27.11 -10.69
C TYR A 233 -18.97 28.21 -9.62
N ASN A 234 -17.75 28.61 -9.24
CA ASN A 234 -17.46 29.72 -8.31
C ASN A 234 -18.28 29.69 -6.99
N VAL A 235 -18.47 28.48 -6.44
CA VAL A 235 -19.30 28.25 -5.23
C VAL A 235 -18.68 28.85 -3.98
N ALA A 236 -17.34 28.89 -3.90
CA ALA A 236 -16.62 29.66 -2.88
C ALA A 236 -16.05 30.94 -3.54
N PRO A 237 -16.27 32.13 -2.97
CA PRO A 237 -15.74 33.40 -3.48
C PRO A 237 -14.25 33.52 -3.18
N ALA A 238 -13.53 34.42 -3.86
CA ALA A 238 -12.07 34.52 -3.76
C ALA A 238 -11.51 34.77 -2.34
N ASN A 239 -12.34 35.28 -1.42
CA ASN A 239 -12.03 35.53 -0.01
C ASN A 239 -12.47 34.41 0.93
N TRP A 240 -12.71 33.19 0.43
CA TRP A 240 -13.02 32.03 1.26
C TRP A 240 -11.91 31.73 2.29
N MET A 241 -12.31 31.17 3.43
CA MET A 241 -11.44 30.78 4.54
C MET A 241 -11.65 29.31 4.92
N LEU A 242 -10.65 28.72 5.57
CA LEU A 242 -10.75 27.37 6.12
C LEU A 242 -11.84 27.32 7.22
N GLY A 243 -12.55 26.20 7.30
CA GLY A 243 -13.70 26.00 8.18
C GLY A 243 -15.04 26.49 7.60
N GLN A 244 -15.05 27.22 6.49
CA GLN A 244 -16.30 27.68 5.85
C GLN A 244 -16.95 26.59 5.00
N THR A 245 -18.29 26.58 4.99
CA THR A 245 -19.12 25.70 4.14
C THR A 245 -19.83 26.52 3.07
N PHE A 246 -19.76 26.06 1.82
CA PHE A 246 -20.43 26.68 0.67
C PHE A 246 -21.47 25.72 0.07
N GLU A 247 -22.55 26.27 -0.49
CA GLU A 247 -23.66 25.48 -1.07
C GLU A 247 -23.71 25.64 -2.59
N GLY A 248 -23.66 24.52 -3.32
CA GLY A 248 -23.69 24.44 -4.78
C GLY A 248 -24.94 23.75 -5.33
N LYS A 249 -24.91 23.35 -6.60
CA LYS A 249 -26.07 22.75 -7.27
C LYS A 249 -26.34 21.32 -6.78
N GLN A 250 -27.60 20.96 -6.56
CA GLN A 250 -28.05 19.60 -6.22
C GLN A 250 -28.57 18.80 -7.44
N LYS A 251 -28.96 19.50 -8.52
CA LYS A 251 -29.60 18.93 -9.71
C LYS A 251 -29.07 19.59 -10.97
N LEU A 252 -29.04 18.84 -12.07
CA LEU A 252 -28.86 19.40 -13.41
C LEU A 252 -30.14 20.16 -13.80
N VAL A 253 -30.11 21.49 -13.69
CA VAL A 253 -31.11 22.34 -14.34
C VAL A 253 -30.75 22.40 -15.82
N TYR A 254 -31.49 21.66 -16.66
CA TYR A 254 -31.43 21.83 -18.11
C TYR A 254 -31.87 23.26 -18.43
N THR A 255 -30.90 24.12 -18.73
CA THR A 255 -31.19 25.42 -19.34
C THR A 255 -31.44 25.13 -20.82
N LEU A 256 -32.69 25.24 -21.27
CA LEU A 256 -33.05 25.10 -22.68
C LEU A 256 -32.44 26.26 -23.48
N GLN A 257 -31.19 26.11 -23.93
CA GLN A 257 -30.65 26.94 -24.99
C GLN A 257 -31.20 26.45 -26.33
N PHE A 258 -32.20 27.17 -26.83
CA PHE A 258 -32.64 27.05 -28.22
C PHE A 258 -31.46 27.26 -29.16
N HIS A 259 -31.00 26.18 -29.80
CA HIS A 259 -30.06 26.26 -30.91
C HIS A 259 -30.87 26.47 -32.18
N VAL A 260 -30.75 27.65 -32.78
CA VAL A 260 -31.15 27.86 -34.18
C VAL A 260 -30.02 27.32 -35.06
N LEU A 261 -30.30 26.26 -35.81
CA LEU A 261 -29.38 25.70 -36.80
C LEU A 261 -29.45 26.53 -38.10
N PRO A 262 -28.30 26.82 -38.76
CA PRO A 262 -28.29 27.47 -40.06
C PRO A 262 -28.15 26.43 -41.18
N ASP A 263 -29.22 26.23 -41.96
CA ASP A 263 -29.15 25.61 -43.29
C ASP A 263 -29.62 26.61 -44.36
N SER A 264 -28.88 26.65 -45.47
CA SER A 264 -29.07 27.56 -46.62
C SER A 264 -29.79 26.81 -47.78
N PRO A 265 -30.04 27.40 -48.97
CA PRO A 265 -29.94 28.80 -49.43
C PRO A 265 -31.23 29.32 -50.11
N THR A 266 -31.30 30.63 -50.48
CA THR A 266 -31.71 31.15 -51.82
C THR A 266 -31.80 32.69 -51.86
N ILE A 267 -30.98 33.28 -52.72
CA ILE A 267 -31.00 34.57 -53.46
C ILE A 267 -32.29 35.44 -53.41
N PHE A 268 -32.21 36.73 -53.02
CA PHE A 268 -32.22 37.91 -53.94
C PHE A 268 -32.28 39.30 -53.25
N LEU A 269 -31.44 40.20 -53.77
CA LEU A 269 -31.35 41.67 -53.70
C LEU A 269 -32.43 42.51 -52.97
N HIS A 270 -32.01 43.41 -52.07
CA HIS A 270 -32.20 44.85 -52.28
C HIS A 270 -31.18 45.72 -51.51
N SER A 271 -31.17 47.02 -51.80
CA SER A 271 -30.05 47.96 -51.71
C SER A 271 -30.16 49.04 -50.62
N SER A 272 -29.05 49.31 -49.91
CA SER A 272 -28.51 50.66 -49.59
C SER A 272 -29.35 51.63 -48.69
N PRO A 273 -28.77 52.72 -48.16
CA PRO A 273 -27.58 52.82 -47.30
C PRO A 273 -27.86 53.55 -45.96
N GLN A 274 -26.92 53.53 -45.01
CA GLN A 274 -26.30 54.76 -44.45
C GLN A 274 -25.21 54.42 -43.43
N ASN A 275 -24.09 55.16 -43.52
CA ASN A 275 -23.07 55.45 -42.50
C ASN A 275 -22.54 54.26 -41.66
N GLY A 276 -21.29 53.82 -41.75
CA GLY A 276 -20.10 54.36 -42.43
C GLY A 276 -18.86 54.10 -41.58
N ILE A 277 -17.66 54.05 -42.19
CA ILE A 277 -16.34 53.91 -41.51
C ILE A 277 -16.17 52.48 -40.91
N LEU A 278 -15.68 51.47 -41.66
CA LEU A 278 -14.26 51.21 -42.00
C LEU A 278 -13.29 51.56 -40.86
N THR A 279 -12.50 50.64 -40.31
CA THR A 279 -11.33 49.97 -40.93
C THR A 279 -11.11 48.68 -40.10
N ALA A 280 -10.96 47.46 -40.63
CA ALA A 280 -9.76 46.91 -41.29
C ALA A 280 -8.46 47.11 -40.47
N LEU A 281 -7.41 46.27 -40.46
CA LEU A 281 -7.10 44.92 -40.96
C LEU A 281 -5.99 44.37 -39.98
N VAL A 282 -5.47 43.14 -39.96
CA VAL A 282 -5.51 41.94 -40.81
C VAL A 282 -5.20 40.68 -39.94
N CYS A 283 -5.30 39.48 -40.52
CA CYS A 283 -4.88 38.20 -39.92
C CYS A 283 -3.38 37.88 -40.15
N PHE A 284 -3.03 36.63 -39.82
CA PHE A 284 -1.84 35.85 -40.21
C PHE A 284 -0.62 35.95 -39.28
N SER A 285 0.16 34.88 -39.02
CA SER A 285 -0.01 33.41 -38.98
C SER A 285 1.39 32.78 -39.07
N PHE A 286 1.63 31.66 -38.37
CA PHE A 286 2.86 30.84 -38.43
C PHE A 286 4.15 31.56 -37.96
N GLU A 287 5.16 30.92 -37.38
CA GLU A 287 5.80 29.64 -37.71
C GLU A 287 6.35 28.85 -36.51
N TYR A 288 6.92 27.68 -36.82
CA TYR A 288 7.69 26.81 -35.92
C TYR A 288 8.96 27.48 -35.37
N GLY A 289 9.36 27.10 -34.16
CA GLY A 289 10.68 27.42 -33.59
C GLY A 289 11.25 26.27 -32.77
N PHE A 290 12.31 25.62 -33.27
CA PHE A 290 13.18 24.77 -32.46
C PHE A 290 14.00 25.66 -31.50
N GLY A 291 13.96 25.37 -30.20
CA GLY A 291 14.71 26.10 -29.17
C GLY A 291 15.60 25.18 -28.35
N TYR A 292 16.91 25.44 -28.37
CA TYR A 292 17.88 24.75 -27.52
C TYR A 292 17.62 25.02 -26.04
N VAL A 293 17.60 23.98 -25.20
CA VAL A 293 17.60 24.12 -23.74
C VAL A 293 19.04 24.32 -23.26
N PRO A 294 19.38 25.42 -22.58
CA PRO A 294 20.72 25.60 -22.03
C PRO A 294 20.93 24.70 -20.81
N LEU A 295 22.10 24.06 -20.74
CA LEU A 295 22.56 23.30 -19.58
C LEU A 295 22.55 24.19 -18.34
N ARG A 296 21.71 23.88 -17.35
CA ARG A 296 21.77 24.52 -16.03
C ARG A 296 23.04 24.05 -15.29
N PRO A 297 23.77 24.95 -14.60
CA PRO A 297 24.92 24.55 -13.82
C PRO A 297 24.52 23.62 -12.67
N PHE A 298 25.38 22.63 -12.43
CA PHE A 298 25.21 21.60 -11.40
C PHE A 298 25.16 22.24 -10.01
N ARG A 299 24.04 22.07 -9.28
CA ARG A 299 23.93 22.50 -7.88
C ARG A 299 24.25 21.33 -6.94
N PRO A 300 25.09 21.49 -5.91
CA PRO A 300 25.37 20.44 -4.91
C PRO A 300 24.19 20.05 -3.99
N GLU A 301 22.96 20.52 -4.26
CA GLU A 301 21.80 20.39 -3.37
C GLU A 301 21.12 19.00 -3.46
N ALA A 302 21.45 18.18 -4.45
CA ALA A 302 20.77 16.91 -4.74
C ALA A 302 20.88 15.83 -3.63
N MET A 303 21.96 15.84 -2.83
CA MET A 303 22.18 14.82 -1.80
C MET A 303 21.20 14.91 -0.61
N ALA A 304 20.59 16.08 -0.37
CA ALA A 304 19.77 16.33 0.81
C ALA A 304 18.31 15.86 0.69
N ASP A 305 17.86 15.43 -0.49
CA ASP A 305 16.44 15.17 -0.76
C ASP A 305 16.01 13.70 -0.63
N ARG A 306 16.95 12.74 -0.59
CA ARG A 306 16.63 11.29 -0.60
C ARG A 306 16.28 10.70 0.77
N PHE A 307 16.74 11.32 1.86
CA PHE A 307 16.54 10.85 3.24
C PHE A 307 16.21 12.01 4.19
N PHE A 308 15.54 11.70 5.29
CA PHE A 308 15.39 12.63 6.39
C PHE A 308 16.69 12.68 7.19
N ARG A 309 17.16 13.87 7.58
CA ARG A 309 18.25 13.98 8.56
C ARG A 309 17.82 13.25 9.82
N ASN A 310 18.64 12.29 10.28
CA ASN A 310 18.32 11.49 11.45
C ASN A 310 18.17 12.38 12.71
N PRO A 311 16.97 12.50 13.30
CA PRO A 311 16.71 13.37 14.44
C PRO A 311 16.82 12.64 15.79
N MET A 312 17.22 11.36 15.76
CA MET A 312 17.18 10.47 16.92
C MET A 312 18.53 10.56 17.65
N PRO A 313 18.54 10.64 19.00
CA PRO A 313 19.80 10.71 19.74
C PRO A 313 20.63 9.44 19.55
N GLU A 314 21.94 9.53 19.79
CA GLU A 314 22.79 8.33 19.87
C GLU A 314 22.42 7.48 21.08
N PHE A 315 22.78 6.19 21.01
CA PHE A 315 22.62 5.27 22.13
C PHE A 315 23.50 5.70 23.32
N VAL A 316 22.88 5.89 24.49
CA VAL A 316 23.56 6.11 25.77
C VAL A 316 23.49 4.81 26.58
N PRO A 317 24.63 4.17 26.91
CA PRO A 317 24.64 3.04 27.84
C PRO A 317 24.17 3.46 29.23
N GLU A 318 23.30 2.67 29.85
CA GLU A 318 22.84 2.92 31.23
C GLU A 318 24.00 2.78 32.23
N THR A 319 24.55 3.91 32.68
CA THR A 319 25.33 3.93 33.93
C THR A 319 24.38 3.73 35.11
N ARG A 320 24.75 2.81 36.02
CA ARG A 320 23.93 2.34 37.17
C ARG A 320 23.06 3.45 37.78
N PRO A 321 21.74 3.22 38.00
CA PRO A 321 20.82 4.28 38.37
C PRO A 321 21.11 4.84 39.77
N SER A 322 21.37 6.15 39.83
CA SER A 322 21.08 6.92 41.04
C SER A 322 19.58 7.00 41.23
N THR A 323 19.11 6.71 42.45
CA THR A 323 17.69 6.57 42.78
C THR A 323 16.90 7.87 42.57
N GLN A 324 15.59 7.71 42.33
CA GLN A 324 14.54 8.75 42.26
C GLN A 324 14.48 9.60 40.98
N GLN A 325 13.46 9.33 40.16
CA GLN A 325 12.47 10.35 39.80
C GLN A 325 11.10 9.71 39.60
N LYS A 326 10.04 10.48 39.86
CA LYS A 326 8.69 9.99 40.16
C LYS A 326 7.91 9.56 38.92
N GLU A 327 7.01 8.59 39.12
CA GLU A 327 5.86 8.38 38.26
C GLU A 327 5.02 9.65 38.18
N GLN A 328 4.64 10.06 36.97
CA GLN A 328 3.57 11.03 36.77
C GLN A 328 2.85 10.71 35.46
N GLU A 329 1.63 10.20 35.59
CA GLU A 329 0.72 10.00 34.47
C GLU A 329 0.32 11.35 33.85
N VAL A 330 0.31 11.42 32.53
CA VAL A 330 -0.58 12.32 31.77
C VAL A 330 -1.06 11.59 30.52
N LEU A 331 -2.34 11.19 30.48
CA LEU A 331 -3.00 10.88 29.21
C LEU A 331 -3.17 12.18 28.41
N ALA A 332 -2.51 12.27 27.26
CA ALA A 332 -2.76 13.34 26.28
C ALA A 332 -2.45 12.89 24.84
N VAL A 333 -3.13 13.52 23.89
CA VAL A 333 -3.11 13.19 22.45
C VAL A 333 -1.71 13.34 21.83
N GLY A 334 -1.24 12.27 21.18
CA GLY A 334 -0.12 12.31 20.24
C GLY A 334 1.28 12.24 20.85
N GLU A 335 1.71 11.04 21.24
CA GLU A 335 3.08 10.79 21.73
C GLU A 335 4.18 11.28 20.77
N SER A 336 5.24 11.82 21.36
CA SER A 336 6.45 12.23 20.67
C SER A 336 7.38 11.05 20.38
N LEU A 337 8.20 11.17 19.34
CA LEU A 337 9.23 10.18 18.99
C LEU A 337 10.19 9.89 20.16
N LEU A 338 10.50 10.89 20.99
CA LEU A 338 11.37 10.73 22.16
C LEU A 338 10.77 9.84 23.24
N GLN A 339 9.44 9.90 23.47
CA GLN A 339 8.75 9.03 24.42
C GLN A 339 8.80 7.56 23.96
N LEU A 340 8.60 7.29 22.66
CA LEU A 340 8.75 5.94 22.10
C LEU A 340 10.20 5.41 22.18
N LEU A 341 11.19 6.28 22.02
CA LEU A 341 12.61 5.91 22.19
C LEU A 341 12.97 5.61 23.66
N ALA A 342 12.40 6.36 24.61
CA ALA A 342 12.58 6.14 26.05
C ALA A 342 11.80 4.92 26.58
N MET A 343 10.76 4.46 25.87
CA MET A 343 9.92 3.33 26.27
C MET A 343 10.73 2.03 26.43
N PRO A 344 10.57 1.28 27.54
CA PRO A 344 11.18 -0.05 27.69
C PRO A 344 10.78 -1.01 26.57
N HIS A 345 11.62 -2.01 26.29
CA HIS A 345 11.43 -2.88 25.13
C HIS A 345 10.10 -3.64 25.14
N ALA A 346 9.71 -4.30 26.24
CA ALA A 346 8.48 -5.08 26.31
C ALA A 346 7.18 -4.30 25.94
N PRO A 347 6.84 -3.15 26.56
CA PRO A 347 5.65 -2.39 26.17
C PRO A 347 5.74 -1.80 24.76
N LEU A 348 6.96 -1.48 24.27
CA LEU A 348 7.14 -1.03 22.90
C LEU A 348 6.90 -2.14 21.87
N TRP A 349 7.36 -3.36 22.14
CA TRP A 349 7.15 -4.51 21.26
C TRP A 349 5.67 -4.88 21.16
N GLU A 350 4.92 -4.87 22.26
CA GLU A 350 3.46 -5.06 22.21
C GLU A 350 2.72 -3.88 21.52
N ARG A 351 3.32 -2.69 21.45
CA ARG A 351 2.79 -1.57 20.64
C ARG A 351 3.07 -1.77 19.14
N LEU A 352 4.30 -2.16 18.78
CA LEU A 352 4.66 -2.48 17.39
C LEU A 352 3.81 -3.64 16.87
N LYS A 353 3.65 -4.70 17.67
CA LYS A 353 2.79 -5.86 17.37
C LYS A 353 1.35 -5.46 17.07
N ARG A 354 0.71 -4.65 17.91
CA ARG A 354 -0.65 -4.15 17.66
C ARG A 354 -0.73 -3.37 16.35
N ALA A 355 0.14 -2.38 16.16
CA ALA A 355 0.20 -1.61 14.92
C ALA A 355 0.46 -2.47 13.67
N ALA A 356 1.24 -3.55 13.81
CA ALA A 356 1.48 -4.49 12.72
C ALA A 356 0.24 -5.33 12.36
N LEU A 357 -0.53 -5.75 13.36
CA LEU A 357 -1.78 -6.48 13.17
C LEU A 357 -2.85 -5.59 12.53
N ASP A 358 -2.98 -4.34 12.97
CA ASP A 358 -3.91 -3.35 12.39
C ASP A 358 -3.55 -3.05 10.90
N LEU A 359 -2.26 -2.89 10.61
CA LEU A 359 -1.77 -2.76 9.23
C LEU A 359 -2.01 -4.04 8.42
N LYS A 360 -1.75 -5.22 8.99
CA LYS A 360 -1.98 -6.52 8.33
C LYS A 360 -3.44 -6.67 7.88
N GLU A 361 -4.41 -6.33 8.72
CA GLU A 361 -5.83 -6.33 8.33
C GLU A 361 -6.11 -5.36 7.16
N THR A 362 -5.55 -4.14 7.22
CA THR A 362 -5.66 -3.15 6.12
C THR A 362 -5.10 -3.70 4.81
N ILE A 363 -3.91 -4.31 4.85
CA ILE A 363 -3.23 -4.90 3.69
C ILE A 363 -4.02 -6.07 3.12
N VAL A 364 -4.59 -6.93 3.96
CA VAL A 364 -5.46 -8.04 3.54
C VAL A 364 -6.72 -7.51 2.85
N ILE A 365 -7.38 -6.51 3.42
CA ILE A 365 -8.55 -5.86 2.81
C ILE A 365 -8.19 -5.32 1.43
N GLU A 366 -7.08 -4.58 1.30
CA GLU A 366 -6.68 -3.92 0.06
C GLU A 366 -6.21 -4.88 -1.05
N THR A 367 -5.43 -5.91 -0.68
CA THR A 367 -4.81 -6.82 -1.66
C THR A 367 -5.68 -8.03 -2.00
N TRP A 368 -6.53 -8.48 -1.07
CA TRP A 368 -7.33 -9.69 -1.21
C TRP A 368 -8.84 -9.44 -1.16
N GLY A 369 -9.32 -8.58 -0.24
CA GLY A 369 -10.74 -8.26 -0.09
C GLY A 369 -11.30 -7.45 -1.27
N VAL A 370 -10.81 -6.21 -1.43
CA VAL A 370 -11.20 -5.23 -2.46
C VAL A 370 -11.01 -5.77 -3.88
N THR A 371 -9.99 -6.59 -4.10
CA THR A 371 -9.76 -7.21 -5.43
C THR A 371 -10.83 -8.24 -5.79
N GLY A 372 -11.65 -8.66 -4.82
CA GLY A 372 -12.62 -9.74 -4.96
C GLY A 372 -11.93 -11.10 -5.05
N GLN A 373 -10.87 -11.30 -4.25
CA GLN A 373 -10.05 -12.52 -4.22
C GLN A 373 -9.40 -12.86 -5.58
N ARG A 374 -9.12 -11.84 -6.40
CA ARG A 374 -8.53 -11.99 -7.75
C ARG A 374 -7.08 -11.55 -7.76
N VAL A 375 -6.20 -12.51 -8.08
CA VAL A 375 -4.76 -12.28 -8.22
C VAL A 375 -4.47 -11.65 -9.58
N ARG A 376 -3.94 -10.42 -9.58
CA ARG A 376 -3.37 -9.76 -10.78
C ARG A 376 -1.85 -9.86 -10.82
N ASP A 377 -1.23 -9.75 -9.66
CA ASP A 377 0.19 -9.91 -9.41
C ASP A 377 0.32 -10.97 -8.31
N PHE A 378 0.99 -12.08 -8.63
CA PHE A 378 1.19 -13.21 -7.73
C PHE A 378 2.53 -13.13 -6.99
N THR A 379 3.39 -12.16 -7.29
CA THR A 379 4.76 -12.12 -6.77
C THR A 379 4.80 -11.88 -5.26
N LEU A 380 5.91 -12.25 -4.63
CA LEU A 380 6.18 -11.86 -3.24
C LEU A 380 6.49 -10.36 -3.16
N TYR A 381 7.16 -9.83 -4.18
CA TYR A 381 7.65 -8.45 -4.25
C TYR A 381 6.51 -7.43 -4.16
N CYS A 382 5.62 -7.44 -5.17
CA CYS A 382 4.54 -6.48 -5.35
C CYS A 382 3.14 -7.10 -5.28
N GLY A 383 3.04 -8.42 -5.43
CA GLY A 383 1.80 -9.17 -5.50
C GLY A 383 1.29 -9.69 -4.16
N VAL A 384 0.21 -10.48 -4.25
CA VAL A 384 -0.52 -10.96 -3.07
C VAL A 384 0.16 -12.12 -2.35
N LEU A 385 1.18 -12.74 -2.94
CA LEU A 385 2.05 -13.68 -2.20
C LEU A 385 2.83 -12.93 -1.10
N GLY A 386 3.12 -11.64 -1.29
CA GLY A 386 3.64 -10.77 -0.23
C GLY A 386 2.68 -10.67 0.96
N THR A 387 1.37 -10.56 0.69
CA THR A 387 0.30 -10.62 1.72
C THR A 387 0.25 -11.98 2.40
N ALA A 388 0.36 -13.09 1.65
CA ALA A 388 0.41 -14.43 2.22
C ALA A 388 1.64 -14.63 3.14
N PHE A 389 2.80 -14.09 2.76
CA PHE A 389 4.02 -14.18 3.57
C PHE A 389 3.94 -13.33 4.84
N LEU A 390 3.30 -12.15 4.78
CA LEU A 390 2.98 -11.35 5.96
C LEU A 390 2.00 -12.08 6.89
N LEU A 391 0.97 -12.73 6.36
CA LEU A 391 0.05 -13.58 7.13
C LEU A 391 0.77 -14.76 7.78
N PHE A 392 1.67 -15.43 7.05
CA PHE A 392 2.47 -16.52 7.60
C PHE A 392 3.37 -16.02 8.75
N LYS A 393 3.99 -14.84 8.63
CA LYS A 393 4.75 -14.20 9.71
C LYS A 393 3.86 -13.82 10.91
N SER A 394 2.65 -13.32 10.67
CA SER A 394 1.64 -13.05 11.71
C SER A 394 1.29 -14.33 12.46
N TYR A 395 1.03 -15.44 11.76
CA TYR A 395 0.81 -16.75 12.35
C TYR A 395 2.01 -17.22 13.19
N GLN A 396 3.25 -17.10 12.69
CA GLN A 396 4.45 -17.48 13.44
C GLN A 396 4.61 -16.71 14.76
N VAL A 397 4.19 -15.44 14.79
CA VAL A 397 4.27 -14.56 15.98
C VAL A 397 3.10 -14.75 16.95
N THR A 398 1.90 -15.06 16.45
CA THR A 398 0.66 -15.04 17.24
C THR A 398 0.05 -16.41 17.51
N GLY A 399 0.43 -17.44 16.75
CA GLY A 399 -0.24 -18.74 16.73
C GLY A 399 -1.62 -18.73 16.04
N ASN A 400 -2.04 -17.62 15.43
CA ASN A 400 -3.39 -17.47 14.86
C ASN A 400 -3.61 -18.39 13.64
N GLY A 401 -4.37 -19.47 13.83
CA GLY A 401 -4.71 -20.42 12.76
C GLY A 401 -5.50 -19.81 11.59
N ASN A 402 -6.22 -18.70 11.80
CA ASN A 402 -6.92 -18.01 10.71
C ASN A 402 -5.95 -17.32 9.75
N ASP A 403 -4.83 -16.77 10.25
CA ASP A 403 -3.79 -16.18 9.39
C ASP A 403 -3.12 -17.24 8.53
N LEU A 404 -2.88 -18.44 9.08
CA LEU A 404 -2.36 -19.59 8.32
C LEU A 404 -3.36 -20.10 7.27
N SER A 405 -4.64 -20.22 7.63
CA SER A 405 -5.70 -20.61 6.68
C SER A 405 -5.82 -19.62 5.52
N LEU A 406 -5.80 -18.31 5.82
CA LEU A 406 -5.87 -17.27 4.80
C LEU A 406 -4.60 -17.21 3.95
N CYS A 407 -3.41 -17.40 4.53
CA CYS A 407 -2.17 -17.60 3.79
C CYS A 407 -2.32 -18.73 2.76
N SER A 408 -2.75 -19.92 3.17
CA SER A 408 -2.95 -21.07 2.27
C SER A 408 -3.96 -20.79 1.15
N GLN A 409 -5.05 -20.06 1.43
CA GLN A 409 -6.02 -19.64 0.42
C GLN A 409 -5.41 -18.69 -0.62
N ILE A 410 -4.65 -17.69 -0.18
CA ILE A 410 -3.99 -16.72 -1.06
C ILE A 410 -2.89 -17.40 -1.89
N VAL A 411 -2.09 -18.30 -1.31
CA VAL A 411 -1.08 -19.07 -2.05
C VAL A 411 -1.72 -19.94 -3.13
N LYS A 412 -2.84 -20.60 -2.84
CA LYS A 412 -3.59 -21.39 -3.84
C LYS A 412 -4.06 -20.54 -5.02
N ALA A 413 -4.45 -19.30 -4.78
CA ALA A 413 -4.82 -18.36 -5.84
C ALA A 413 -3.59 -17.83 -6.60
N CYS A 414 -2.44 -17.65 -5.93
CA CYS A 414 -1.16 -17.33 -6.57
C CYS A 414 -0.66 -18.47 -7.47
N ASP A 415 -0.88 -19.73 -7.07
CA ASP A 415 -0.51 -20.90 -7.88
C ASP A 415 -1.30 -20.92 -9.19
N ALA A 416 -2.62 -20.77 -9.12
CA ALA A 416 -3.48 -20.66 -10.29
C ALA A 416 -3.08 -19.49 -11.22
N ALA A 417 -2.67 -18.35 -10.66
CA ALA A 417 -2.23 -17.17 -11.42
C ALA A 417 -0.82 -17.27 -12.00
N SER A 418 0.04 -18.16 -11.46
CA SER A 418 1.46 -18.25 -11.83
C SER A 418 1.81 -19.44 -12.75
N VAL A 419 0.83 -20.24 -13.18
CA VAL A 419 1.06 -21.47 -13.99
C VAL A 419 1.81 -21.17 -15.30
N SER A 420 1.55 -20.02 -15.92
CA SER A 420 2.19 -19.58 -17.16
C SER A 420 3.43 -18.69 -16.95
N SER A 421 3.84 -18.44 -15.70
CA SER A 421 4.99 -17.59 -15.41
C SER A 421 6.30 -18.24 -15.88
N ARG A 422 7.21 -17.39 -16.36
CA ARG A 422 8.59 -17.76 -16.70
C ARG A 422 9.57 -17.47 -15.55
N ASP A 423 9.15 -16.68 -14.56
CA ASP A 423 9.98 -16.29 -13.43
C ASP A 423 10.09 -17.43 -12.42
N VAL A 424 11.31 -17.71 -11.96
CA VAL A 424 11.64 -18.95 -11.22
C VAL A 424 12.09 -18.72 -9.78
N THR A 425 12.16 -17.48 -9.30
CA THR A 425 12.73 -17.15 -7.97
C THR A 425 11.71 -17.23 -6.83
N PHE A 426 12.19 -17.10 -5.59
CA PHE A 426 11.31 -16.91 -4.43
C PHE A 426 10.57 -15.57 -4.45
N ILE A 427 11.20 -14.49 -4.92
CA ILE A 427 10.68 -13.13 -4.79
C ILE A 427 9.71 -12.75 -5.92
N CYS A 428 10.05 -13.08 -7.17
CA CYS A 428 9.25 -12.73 -8.35
C CYS A 428 8.65 -13.95 -9.07
N GLY A 429 9.01 -15.17 -8.68
CA GLY A 429 8.73 -16.36 -9.47
C GLY A 429 7.83 -17.42 -8.83
N ARG A 430 7.61 -18.48 -9.61
CA ARG A 430 6.79 -19.63 -9.24
C ARG A 430 7.37 -20.45 -8.08
N ALA A 431 8.68 -20.37 -7.85
CA ALA A 431 9.31 -21.01 -6.69
C ALA A 431 8.85 -20.40 -5.38
N GLY A 432 8.64 -19.09 -5.30
CA GLY A 432 8.07 -18.44 -4.10
C GLY A 432 6.71 -19.01 -3.73
N VAL A 433 5.82 -19.12 -4.72
CA VAL A 433 4.48 -19.67 -4.56
C VAL A 433 4.53 -21.13 -4.07
N CYS A 434 5.32 -21.97 -4.73
CA CYS A 434 5.42 -23.39 -4.38
C CYS A 434 6.11 -23.59 -3.02
N SER A 435 7.17 -22.85 -2.72
CA SER A 435 7.90 -22.95 -1.46
C SER A 435 7.07 -22.48 -0.26
N LEU A 436 6.40 -21.33 -0.36
CA LEU A 436 5.51 -20.87 0.70
C LEU A 436 4.30 -21.79 0.86
N GLY A 437 3.74 -22.30 -0.24
CA GLY A 437 2.63 -23.25 -0.20
C GLY A 437 2.97 -24.56 0.50
N ALA A 438 4.13 -25.14 0.21
CA ALA A 438 4.60 -26.35 0.88
C ALA A 438 4.82 -26.12 2.39
N VAL A 439 5.44 -25.00 2.77
CA VAL A 439 5.69 -24.68 4.19
C VAL A 439 4.38 -24.36 4.94
N ALA A 440 3.48 -23.58 4.37
CA ALA A 440 2.16 -23.30 4.96
C ALA A 440 1.34 -24.60 5.13
N ALA A 441 1.35 -25.48 4.12
CA ALA A 441 0.70 -26.80 4.19
C ALA A 441 1.30 -27.69 5.30
N LYS A 442 2.62 -27.69 5.48
CA LYS A 442 3.29 -28.42 6.57
C LYS A 442 2.85 -27.92 7.95
N HIS A 443 2.75 -26.61 8.13
CA HIS A 443 2.23 -26.02 9.38
C HIS A 443 0.74 -26.31 9.60
N ALA A 444 -0.04 -26.37 8.52
CA ALA A 444 -1.47 -26.71 8.56
C ALA A 444 -1.75 -28.22 8.75
N ARG A 445 -0.72 -29.07 8.66
CA ARG A 445 -0.82 -30.55 8.61
C ARG A 445 -1.64 -31.06 7.42
N ASP A 446 -1.53 -30.36 6.30
CA ASP A 446 -2.14 -30.72 5.01
C ASP A 446 -1.10 -31.41 4.12
N ASP A 447 -0.95 -32.73 4.29
CA ASP A 447 0.05 -33.52 3.56
C ASP A 447 -0.26 -33.63 2.05
N ASP A 448 -1.52 -33.47 1.64
CA ASP A 448 -1.94 -33.45 0.23
C ASP A 448 -1.46 -32.17 -0.46
N SER A 449 -1.73 -30.99 0.13
CA SER A 449 -1.22 -29.72 -0.39
C SER A 449 0.31 -29.66 -0.34
N LEU A 450 0.93 -30.18 0.72
CA LEU A 450 2.39 -30.28 0.81
C LEU A 450 2.96 -31.11 -0.35
N THR A 451 2.40 -32.29 -0.61
CA THR A 451 2.78 -33.16 -1.72
C THR A 451 2.58 -32.47 -3.07
N TYR A 452 1.44 -31.77 -3.24
CA TYR A 452 1.14 -31.00 -4.43
C TYR A 452 2.19 -29.90 -4.70
N TYR A 453 2.44 -29.02 -3.73
CA TYR A 453 3.37 -27.90 -3.92
C TYR A 453 4.81 -28.38 -4.12
N MET A 454 5.25 -29.43 -3.44
CA MET A 454 6.55 -30.07 -3.70
C MET A 454 6.63 -30.66 -5.12
N ALA A 455 5.54 -31.24 -5.63
CA ALA A 455 5.48 -31.71 -7.02
C ALA A 455 5.44 -30.56 -8.04
N GLN A 456 4.86 -29.40 -7.72
CA GLN A 456 4.95 -28.21 -8.58
C GLN A 456 6.34 -27.58 -8.56
N PHE A 457 6.99 -27.48 -7.39
CA PHE A 457 8.36 -26.96 -7.27
C PHE A 457 9.33 -27.77 -8.15
N LYS A 458 9.24 -29.11 -8.11
CA LYS A 458 10.05 -30.02 -8.94
C LYS A 458 9.83 -29.89 -10.46
N LYS A 459 8.77 -29.21 -10.92
CA LYS A 459 8.53 -28.94 -12.35
C LYS A 459 9.20 -27.65 -12.84
N ILE A 460 9.69 -26.80 -11.93
CA ILE A 460 10.37 -25.56 -12.29
C ILE A 460 11.68 -25.92 -13.01
N LYS A 461 11.86 -25.37 -14.22
CA LYS A 461 13.06 -25.58 -15.05
C LYS A 461 13.79 -24.25 -15.20
N LEU A 462 15.07 -24.23 -14.84
CA LEU A 462 15.92 -23.07 -15.07
C LEU A 462 16.35 -23.03 -16.53
N SER A 463 16.16 -21.90 -17.20
CA SER A 463 16.70 -21.70 -18.56
C SER A 463 18.23 -21.66 -18.53
N LYS A 464 18.87 -21.88 -19.68
CA LYS A 464 20.30 -21.60 -19.86
C LYS A 464 20.58 -20.11 -19.81
N ASP A 465 19.70 -19.31 -20.40
CA ASP A 465 19.82 -17.84 -20.49
C ASP A 465 19.24 -17.11 -19.26
N LEU A 466 18.98 -17.84 -18.18
CA LEU A 466 18.52 -17.24 -16.93
C LEU A 466 19.69 -16.46 -16.28
N PRO A 467 19.48 -15.21 -15.82
CA PRO A 467 20.50 -14.47 -15.08
C PRO A 467 20.82 -15.17 -13.75
N ASP A 468 21.85 -14.68 -13.06
CA ASP A 468 22.32 -15.28 -11.80
C ASP A 468 21.86 -14.55 -10.54
N GLU A 469 21.24 -13.36 -10.64
CA GLU A 469 20.85 -12.51 -9.50
C GLU A 469 19.60 -12.96 -8.72
N LEU A 470 19.22 -12.21 -7.68
CA LEU A 470 18.28 -12.66 -6.66
C LEU A 470 16.80 -12.51 -7.06
N LEU A 471 16.43 -11.48 -7.81
CA LEU A 471 15.00 -11.23 -8.09
C LEU A 471 14.48 -12.11 -9.22
N TYR A 472 15.27 -12.42 -10.24
CA TYR A 472 14.87 -13.19 -11.42
C TYR A 472 15.78 -14.39 -11.74
N GLY A 473 16.97 -14.45 -11.15
CA GLY A 473 18.03 -15.38 -11.50
C GLY A 473 18.21 -16.63 -10.64
N ARG A 474 19.31 -17.35 -10.90
CA ARG A 474 19.64 -18.66 -10.29
C ARG A 474 19.72 -18.61 -8.77
N VAL A 475 20.34 -17.59 -8.18
CA VAL A 475 20.45 -17.53 -6.70
C VAL A 475 19.10 -17.25 -6.05
N GLY A 476 18.19 -16.54 -6.73
CA GLY A 476 16.80 -16.36 -6.30
C GLY A 476 15.99 -17.67 -6.26
N PHE A 477 16.37 -18.65 -7.09
CA PHE A 477 15.83 -20.02 -7.02
C PHE A 477 16.53 -20.86 -5.95
N LEU A 478 17.86 -20.78 -5.83
CA LEU A 478 18.61 -21.45 -4.75
C LEU A 478 18.11 -21.02 -3.36
N TRP A 479 17.77 -19.75 -3.18
CA TRP A 479 17.14 -19.26 -1.96
C TRP A 479 15.82 -19.99 -1.64
N ALA A 480 14.98 -20.23 -2.66
CA ALA A 480 13.74 -20.99 -2.51
C ALA A 480 13.99 -22.46 -2.11
N CYS A 481 15.08 -23.08 -2.60
CA CYS A 481 15.51 -24.41 -2.20
C CYS A 481 15.95 -24.45 -0.73
N MET A 482 16.71 -23.45 -0.27
CA MET A 482 17.13 -23.34 1.13
C MET A 482 15.95 -23.11 2.07
N PHE A 483 14.99 -22.27 1.69
CA PHE A 483 13.77 -22.05 2.44
C PHE A 483 13.00 -23.36 2.68
N LEU A 484 12.87 -24.20 1.64
CA LEU A 484 12.30 -25.55 1.75
C LEU A 484 13.11 -26.43 2.71
N ASN A 485 14.44 -26.50 2.56
CA ASN A 485 15.29 -27.32 3.44
C ASN A 485 15.25 -26.85 4.90
N LYS A 486 15.18 -25.54 5.15
CA LYS A 486 15.09 -24.96 6.50
C LYS A 486 13.76 -25.29 7.18
N HIS A 487 12.64 -25.21 6.45
CA HIS A 487 11.31 -25.34 7.03
C HIS A 487 10.69 -26.75 6.97
N LEU A 488 11.12 -27.59 6.03
CA LEU A 488 10.60 -28.96 5.86
C LEU A 488 11.59 -30.05 6.31
N GLY A 489 12.87 -29.70 6.47
CA GLY A 489 13.95 -30.61 6.88
C GLY A 489 15.06 -30.70 5.84
N GLN A 490 16.29 -30.90 6.31
CA GLN A 490 17.46 -30.98 5.44
C GLN A 490 17.34 -32.14 4.44
N GLY A 491 17.76 -31.89 3.19
CA GLY A 491 17.64 -32.84 2.09
C GLY A 491 16.28 -32.88 1.38
N THR A 492 15.30 -32.06 1.78
CA THR A 492 13.99 -31.93 1.08
C THR A 492 14.16 -31.57 -0.40
N VAL A 493 15.07 -30.62 -0.68
CA VAL A 493 15.71 -30.41 -1.97
C VAL A 493 17.13 -31.00 -1.88
N PRO A 494 17.45 -32.02 -2.71
CA PRO A 494 18.75 -32.70 -2.66
C PRO A 494 19.96 -31.77 -2.93
N SER A 495 21.03 -31.93 -2.14
CA SER A 495 22.24 -31.09 -2.25
C SER A 495 22.95 -31.23 -3.60
N ASN A 496 22.90 -32.40 -4.23
CA ASN A 496 23.45 -32.60 -5.58
C ASN A 496 22.73 -31.75 -6.65
N TYR A 497 21.43 -31.51 -6.50
CA TYR A 497 20.68 -30.65 -7.40
C TYR A 497 21.02 -29.17 -7.20
N THR A 498 21.16 -28.70 -5.96
CA THR A 498 21.62 -27.32 -5.69
C THR A 498 23.06 -27.13 -6.13
N ALA A 499 23.94 -28.11 -5.94
CA ALA A 499 25.35 -28.06 -6.38
C ALA A 499 25.48 -27.88 -7.91
N MET A 500 24.63 -28.52 -8.72
CA MET A 500 24.61 -28.31 -10.17
C MET A 500 24.27 -26.85 -10.56
N VAL A 501 23.38 -26.20 -9.82
CA VAL A 501 23.02 -24.79 -10.07
C VAL A 501 24.14 -23.86 -9.59
N VAL A 502 24.76 -24.16 -8.45
CA VAL A 502 25.93 -23.44 -7.92
C VAL A 502 27.12 -23.50 -8.87
N ASP A 503 27.44 -24.68 -9.40
CA ASP A 503 28.53 -24.84 -10.36
C ASP A 503 28.33 -24.01 -11.65
N GLU A 504 27.09 -23.86 -12.11
CA GLU A 504 26.76 -22.99 -13.25
C GLU A 504 26.88 -21.49 -12.88
N VAL A 505 26.42 -21.08 -11.70
CA VAL A 505 26.60 -19.69 -11.19
C VAL A 505 28.09 -19.34 -11.09
N ILE A 506 28.90 -20.21 -10.49
CA ILE A 506 30.35 -19.99 -10.37
C ILE A 506 31.02 -19.94 -11.76
N LYS A 507 30.64 -20.85 -12.67
CA LYS A 507 31.13 -20.87 -14.05
C LYS A 507 30.82 -19.57 -14.79
N ASN A 508 29.59 -19.05 -14.68
CA ASN A 508 29.19 -17.77 -15.26
C ASN A 508 30.00 -16.61 -14.64
N GLY A 509 30.09 -16.58 -13.31
CA GLY A 509 30.84 -15.57 -12.56
C GLY A 509 32.31 -15.48 -12.97
N ARG A 510 32.98 -16.63 -13.09
CA ARG A 510 34.37 -16.75 -13.56
C ARG A 510 34.54 -16.38 -15.03
N ALA A 511 33.52 -16.59 -15.87
CA ALA A 511 33.60 -16.30 -17.30
C ALA A 511 33.54 -14.80 -17.62
N LEU A 512 32.78 -14.02 -16.84
CA LEU A 512 32.67 -12.56 -16.99
C LEU A 512 33.72 -11.79 -16.16
N ALA A 513 34.37 -12.45 -15.20
CA ALA A 513 35.42 -11.88 -14.36
C ALA A 513 36.66 -11.44 -15.15
N ARG A 514 37.32 -10.37 -14.69
CA ARG A 514 38.61 -9.90 -15.22
C ARG A 514 39.75 -10.46 -14.37
N LYS A 515 40.61 -11.28 -14.98
CA LYS A 515 41.80 -11.88 -14.33
C LYS A 515 42.60 -10.83 -13.55
N GLY A 516 42.91 -11.12 -12.29
CA GLY A 516 43.68 -10.23 -11.41
C GLY A 516 42.87 -9.11 -10.73
N THR A 517 41.54 -9.11 -10.84
CA THR A 517 40.65 -8.14 -10.15
C THR A 517 39.56 -8.86 -9.34
N CYS A 518 38.28 -8.65 -9.62
CA CYS A 518 37.16 -9.34 -8.97
C CYS A 518 37.07 -10.80 -9.47
N PRO A 519 37.14 -11.83 -8.59
CA PRO A 519 37.13 -13.25 -9.02
C PRO A 519 35.83 -13.71 -9.68
N LEU A 520 34.68 -13.20 -9.23
CA LEU A 520 33.37 -13.44 -9.83
C LEU A 520 32.76 -12.10 -10.25
N MET A 521 32.18 -12.04 -11.46
CA MET A 521 31.46 -10.88 -11.95
C MET A 521 30.18 -11.32 -12.65
N PHE A 522 29.11 -10.55 -12.51
CA PHE A 522 27.79 -10.87 -13.06
C PHE A 522 27.15 -9.63 -13.68
N GLU A 523 26.21 -9.84 -14.60
CA GLU A 523 25.45 -8.78 -15.26
C GLU A 523 23.95 -9.08 -15.28
N TRP A 524 23.14 -8.03 -15.26
CA TRP A 524 21.69 -8.09 -15.43
C TRP A 524 21.25 -6.86 -16.22
N TYR A 525 20.46 -7.05 -17.29
CA TYR A 525 20.17 -6.01 -18.30
C TYR A 525 21.41 -5.27 -18.84
N GLY A 526 22.55 -5.97 -18.98
CA GLY A 526 23.81 -5.42 -19.48
C GLY A 526 24.63 -4.61 -18.45
N GLU A 527 24.14 -4.49 -17.22
CA GLU A 527 24.76 -3.70 -16.15
C GLU A 527 25.33 -4.61 -15.05
N LYS A 528 26.52 -4.27 -14.55
CA LYS A 528 27.25 -5.05 -13.53
C LYS A 528 26.91 -4.59 -12.13
N TYR A 529 25.71 -4.93 -11.68
CA TYR A 529 25.19 -4.49 -10.38
C TYR A 529 25.99 -5.04 -9.19
N TRP A 530 26.09 -4.24 -8.14
CA TRP A 530 26.75 -4.62 -6.89
C TRP A 530 25.75 -4.99 -5.77
N GLY A 531 24.59 -4.34 -5.71
CA GLY A 531 23.65 -4.46 -4.58
C GLY A 531 22.91 -5.80 -4.45
N ALA A 532 22.11 -5.95 -3.38
CA ALA A 532 21.56 -7.25 -2.97
C ALA A 532 20.44 -7.79 -3.89
N ALA A 533 19.72 -6.92 -4.61
CA ALA A 533 18.63 -7.35 -5.48
C ALA A 533 19.15 -7.96 -6.79
N HIS A 534 19.98 -7.21 -7.52
CA HIS A 534 20.37 -7.53 -8.89
C HIS A 534 21.85 -7.84 -9.09
N GLY A 535 22.65 -7.85 -8.02
CA GLY A 535 24.10 -7.76 -8.10
C GLY A 535 24.89 -8.71 -7.20
N LEU A 536 26.20 -8.48 -7.19
CA LEU A 536 27.20 -9.29 -6.49
C LEU A 536 26.80 -9.63 -5.04
N ALA A 537 26.33 -8.66 -4.26
CA ALA A 537 25.96 -8.86 -2.86
C ALA A 537 24.85 -9.91 -2.68
N GLY A 538 23.87 -9.95 -3.58
CA GLY A 538 22.80 -10.93 -3.56
C GLY A 538 23.31 -12.33 -3.85
N ILE A 539 24.18 -12.43 -4.85
CA ILE A 539 24.77 -13.69 -5.31
C ILE A 539 25.72 -14.25 -4.23
N MET A 540 26.63 -13.44 -3.70
CA MET A 540 27.53 -13.86 -2.62
C MET A 540 26.77 -14.26 -1.34
N HIS A 541 25.69 -13.54 -0.99
CA HIS A 541 24.88 -13.85 0.19
C HIS A 541 24.24 -15.23 0.14
N VAL A 542 23.79 -15.66 -1.05
CA VAL A 542 23.23 -17.00 -1.26
C VAL A 542 24.33 -18.06 -1.38
N LEU A 543 25.41 -17.79 -2.12
CA LEU A 543 26.52 -18.73 -2.29
C LEU A 543 27.18 -19.10 -0.94
N MET A 544 27.23 -18.17 0.02
CA MET A 544 27.76 -18.44 1.37
C MET A 544 26.92 -19.42 2.23
N ASP A 545 25.68 -19.72 1.85
CA ASP A 545 24.87 -20.77 2.49
C ASP A 545 25.00 -22.13 1.75
N MET A 546 25.71 -22.19 0.63
CA MET A 546 25.86 -23.39 -0.21
C MET A 546 27.08 -24.22 0.21
N GLU A 547 27.05 -25.51 -0.13
CA GLU A 547 28.23 -26.37 -0.12
C GLU A 547 29.17 -25.96 -1.28
N LEU A 548 30.16 -25.12 -0.99
CA LEU A 548 31.16 -24.64 -1.95
C LEU A 548 32.45 -25.48 -1.88
N LYS A 549 33.07 -25.72 -3.05
CA LYS A 549 34.45 -26.26 -3.13
C LYS A 549 35.45 -25.19 -2.63
N PRO A 550 36.65 -25.57 -2.13
CA PRO A 550 37.59 -24.60 -1.56
C PRO A 550 37.97 -23.44 -2.49
N ASP A 551 38.12 -23.69 -3.80
CA ASP A 551 38.39 -22.67 -4.81
C ASP A 551 37.20 -21.72 -5.02
N GLN A 552 35.97 -22.23 -4.92
CA GLN A 552 34.74 -21.44 -5.04
C GLN A 552 34.51 -20.58 -3.80
N LEU A 553 34.85 -21.09 -2.62
CA LEU A 553 34.78 -20.37 -1.36
C LEU A 553 35.74 -19.18 -1.32
N GLU A 554 36.97 -19.36 -1.83
CA GLU A 554 37.94 -18.26 -1.95
C GLU A 554 37.57 -17.25 -3.03
N ASP A 555 36.93 -17.66 -4.13
CA ASP A 555 36.37 -16.72 -5.11
C ASP A 555 35.26 -15.82 -4.52
N VAL A 556 34.37 -16.40 -3.69
CA VAL A 556 33.35 -15.65 -2.95
C VAL A 556 34.00 -14.70 -1.95
N ARG A 557 35.00 -15.17 -1.17
CA ARG A 557 35.77 -14.34 -0.24
C ARG A 557 36.44 -13.17 -0.96
N GLY A 558 37.15 -13.44 -2.05
CA GLY A 558 37.86 -12.44 -2.85
C GLY A 558 36.94 -11.44 -3.54
N THR A 559 35.76 -11.87 -3.99
CA THR A 559 34.72 -10.99 -4.54
C THR A 559 34.20 -10.02 -3.50
N LEU A 560 33.93 -10.49 -2.27
CA LEU A 560 33.52 -9.61 -1.17
C LEU A 560 34.62 -8.62 -0.78
N LYS A 561 35.89 -9.06 -0.70
CA LYS A 561 37.03 -8.16 -0.44
C LYS A 561 37.26 -7.16 -1.57
N TYR A 562 37.01 -7.52 -2.83
CA TYR A 562 37.01 -6.57 -3.94
C TYR A 562 35.97 -5.46 -3.70
N MET A 563 34.72 -5.83 -3.38
CA MET A 563 33.67 -4.84 -3.12
C MET A 563 34.00 -3.91 -1.94
N ILE A 564 34.59 -4.44 -0.87
CA ILE A 564 35.08 -3.64 0.28
C ILE A 564 36.13 -2.63 -0.16
N ASN A 565 37.17 -3.07 -0.87
CA ASN A 565 38.30 -2.22 -1.27
C ASN A 565 37.91 -1.11 -2.26
N TYR A 566 36.82 -1.30 -3.00
CA TYR A 566 36.33 -0.36 -4.02
C TYR A 566 34.99 0.31 -3.62
N ARG A 567 34.69 0.41 -2.31
CA ARG A 567 33.60 1.22 -1.75
C ARG A 567 33.87 2.74 -1.89
N PHE A 568 32.83 3.57 -1.81
CA PHE A 568 32.99 5.02 -1.82
C PHE A 568 33.70 5.53 -0.56
N PRO A 569 34.35 6.71 -0.60
CA PRO A 569 34.96 7.34 0.58
C PRO A 569 33.99 7.61 1.74
N SER A 570 32.68 7.59 1.51
CA SER A 570 31.65 7.69 2.56
C SER A 570 31.39 6.38 3.31
N GLY A 571 31.97 5.26 2.87
CA GLY A 571 31.62 3.89 3.30
C GLY A 571 30.45 3.27 2.54
N ASN A 572 29.75 4.03 1.68
CA ASN A 572 28.66 3.49 0.85
C ASN A 572 29.19 2.73 -0.37
N TYR A 573 28.31 2.00 -1.08
CA TYR A 573 28.68 1.15 -2.20
C TYR A 573 28.01 1.62 -3.51
N PRO A 574 28.69 1.49 -4.66
CA PRO A 574 28.16 1.87 -5.97
C PRO A 574 26.97 0.99 -6.39
N VAL A 575 26.19 1.50 -7.35
CA VAL A 575 25.05 0.78 -7.92
C VAL A 575 25.54 -0.33 -8.87
N THR A 576 26.45 0.03 -9.76
CA THR A 576 27.11 -0.82 -10.76
C THR A 576 28.63 -0.63 -10.74
N GLU A 577 29.37 -1.54 -11.37
CA GLU A 577 30.83 -1.50 -11.49
C GLU A 577 31.38 -0.18 -12.07
N ASP A 578 30.66 0.41 -13.03
CA ASP A 578 31.09 1.61 -13.76
C ASP A 578 30.55 2.91 -13.14
N ASP A 579 29.53 2.86 -12.26
CA ASP A 579 29.04 4.03 -11.52
C ASP A 579 29.95 4.38 -10.34
N ARG A 580 30.99 5.15 -10.65
CA ARG A 580 31.96 5.67 -9.68
C ARG A 580 31.72 7.12 -9.28
N LYS A 581 30.54 7.68 -9.57
CA LYS A 581 30.24 9.12 -9.35
C LYS A 581 28.97 9.39 -8.56
N SER A 582 28.00 8.48 -8.52
CA SER A 582 26.71 8.68 -7.86
C SER A 582 26.59 7.94 -6.52
N ASP A 583 27.25 8.47 -5.48
CA ASP A 583 27.08 8.01 -4.09
C ASP A 583 25.74 8.49 -3.50
N ASP A 584 24.64 7.97 -4.03
CA ASP A 584 23.28 8.44 -3.74
C ASP A 584 22.37 7.39 -3.08
N LEU A 585 22.49 6.11 -3.45
CA LEU A 585 21.56 5.06 -3.01
C LEU A 585 22.04 4.41 -1.70
N VAL A 586 21.14 4.35 -0.72
CA VAL A 586 21.35 3.69 0.58
C VAL A 586 20.16 2.76 0.82
N HIS A 587 20.00 1.78 -0.08
CA HIS A 587 18.87 0.86 -0.14
C HIS A 587 19.33 -0.60 0.06
N TRP A 588 18.40 -1.53 0.35
CA TRP A 588 18.72 -2.96 0.27
C TRP A 588 19.06 -3.37 -1.16
N CYS A 589 18.26 -2.94 -2.15
CA CYS A 589 18.52 -3.30 -3.55
C CYS A 589 19.87 -2.79 -4.06
N HIS A 590 20.29 -1.58 -3.67
CA HIS A 590 21.53 -0.92 -4.08
C HIS A 590 22.11 -0.03 -2.97
N GLY A 591 23.38 -0.23 -2.62
CA GLY A 591 24.11 0.55 -1.61
C GLY A 591 24.37 -0.21 -0.30
N ALA A 592 24.76 0.56 0.73
CA ALA A 592 25.23 0.04 2.02
C ALA A 592 24.28 -0.95 2.74
N PRO A 593 22.94 -0.81 2.76
CA PRO A 593 22.09 -1.75 3.49
C PRO A 593 22.16 -3.18 2.99
N GLY A 594 22.09 -3.39 1.67
CA GLY A 594 22.24 -4.73 1.08
C GLY A 594 23.60 -5.33 1.39
N MET A 595 24.66 -4.53 1.21
CA MET A 595 26.03 -4.90 1.51
C MET A 595 26.26 -5.26 2.97
N ALA A 596 25.72 -4.49 3.92
CA ALA A 596 25.90 -4.72 5.34
C ALA A 596 25.33 -6.10 5.75
N LEU A 597 24.17 -6.48 5.23
CA LEU A 597 23.57 -7.80 5.47
C LEU A 597 24.43 -8.93 4.88
N THR A 598 24.99 -8.75 3.68
CA THR A 598 25.95 -9.70 3.09
C THR A 598 27.23 -9.81 3.93
N LEU A 599 27.79 -8.69 4.38
CA LEU A 599 29.05 -8.64 5.14
C LEU A 599 28.88 -9.17 6.58
N VAL A 600 27.71 -8.98 7.20
CA VAL A 600 27.34 -9.67 8.46
C VAL A 600 27.36 -11.19 8.28
N LYS A 601 26.83 -11.73 7.17
CA LYS A 601 26.94 -13.16 6.87
C LYS A 601 28.39 -13.57 6.61
N ALA A 602 29.14 -12.79 5.84
CA ALA A 602 30.56 -13.06 5.55
C ALA A 602 31.41 -13.13 6.83
N ALA A 603 31.20 -12.23 7.79
CA ALA A 603 31.86 -12.27 9.09
C ALA A 603 31.55 -13.57 9.87
N LYS A 604 30.31 -14.09 9.79
CA LYS A 604 29.92 -15.38 10.40
C LYS A 604 30.55 -16.58 9.71
N VAL A 605 30.61 -16.58 8.38
CA VAL A 605 31.09 -17.72 7.57
C VAL A 605 32.61 -17.81 7.53
N PHE A 606 33.29 -16.67 7.39
CA PHE A 606 34.74 -16.62 7.21
C PHE A 606 35.53 -16.35 8.51
N GLY A 607 34.89 -15.85 9.57
CA GLY A 607 35.53 -15.46 10.82
C GLY A 607 36.50 -14.27 10.72
N ASP A 608 36.53 -13.59 9.57
CA ASP A 608 37.47 -12.51 9.27
C ASP A 608 36.96 -11.16 9.81
N LYS A 609 37.80 -10.47 10.58
CA LYS A 609 37.49 -9.16 11.17
C LYS A 609 37.24 -8.09 10.10
N GLU A 610 37.86 -8.19 8.93
CA GLU A 610 37.67 -7.24 7.83
C GLU A 610 36.20 -7.16 7.39
N PHE A 611 35.50 -8.30 7.35
CA PHE A 611 34.07 -8.34 7.02
C PHE A 611 33.20 -7.71 8.11
N LEU A 612 33.55 -7.90 9.39
CA LEU A 612 32.84 -7.29 10.51
C LEU A 612 33.04 -5.77 10.53
N ASP A 613 34.29 -5.29 10.41
CA ASP A 613 34.59 -3.87 10.41
C ASP A 613 33.89 -3.16 9.23
N ALA A 614 33.93 -3.75 8.02
CA ALA A 614 33.22 -3.21 6.85
C ALA A 614 31.68 -3.24 7.01
N ALA A 615 31.11 -4.26 7.66
CA ALA A 615 29.69 -4.30 7.97
C ALA A 615 29.27 -3.20 8.97
N ILE A 616 30.13 -2.90 9.94
CA ILE A 616 29.93 -1.81 10.91
C ILE A 616 30.00 -0.45 10.22
N GLU A 617 30.98 -0.22 9.35
CA GLU A 617 31.07 1.01 8.53
C GLU A 617 29.82 1.22 7.67
N ALA A 618 29.37 0.17 6.97
CA ALA A 618 28.13 0.21 6.20
C ALA A 618 26.93 0.51 7.12
N GLY A 619 26.89 -0.05 8.33
CA GLY A 619 25.89 0.29 9.36
C GLY A 619 25.89 1.76 9.78
N GLU A 620 27.05 2.42 9.87
CA GLU A 620 27.14 3.87 10.11
C GLU A 620 26.61 4.69 8.92
N VAL A 621 26.82 4.24 7.67
CA VAL A 621 26.18 4.86 6.49
C VAL A 621 24.66 4.79 6.61
N VAL A 622 24.11 3.62 6.96
CA VAL A 622 22.66 3.44 7.13
C VAL A 622 22.11 4.26 8.30
N TRP A 623 22.86 4.43 9.38
CA TRP A 623 22.42 5.29 10.49
C TRP A 623 22.34 6.78 10.11
N ASN A 624 23.29 7.27 9.30
CA ASN A 624 23.36 8.68 8.92
C ASN A 624 22.47 9.03 7.71
N ARG A 625 22.30 8.10 6.75
CA ARG A 625 21.67 8.32 5.44
C ARG A 625 20.50 7.38 5.12
N GLY A 626 20.29 6.34 5.94
CA GLY A 626 19.30 5.29 5.69
C GLY A 626 17.87 5.58 6.18
N LEU A 627 17.61 6.75 6.77
CA LEU A 627 16.26 7.19 7.14
C LEU A 627 15.52 7.75 5.91
N LEU A 628 15.34 6.90 4.91
CA LEU A 628 14.88 7.25 3.56
C LEU A 628 13.50 7.92 3.54
N LYS A 629 13.25 8.76 2.52
CA LYS A 629 11.90 9.27 2.23
C LYS A 629 10.98 8.21 1.57
N ARG A 630 11.07 6.94 2.00
CA ARG A 630 10.29 5.81 1.49
C ARG A 630 10.02 4.80 2.60
N VAL A 631 8.85 4.14 2.58
CA VAL A 631 8.42 3.26 3.68
C VAL A 631 9.02 1.85 3.63
N GLY A 632 8.99 1.17 2.48
CA GLY A 632 9.11 -0.29 2.37
C GLY A 632 10.47 -0.96 2.64
N ILE A 633 10.56 -2.23 2.21
CA ILE A 633 11.68 -3.15 2.49
C ILE A 633 12.79 -3.06 1.45
N CYS A 634 12.47 -2.92 0.17
CA CYS A 634 13.45 -2.89 -0.92
C CYS A 634 14.39 -1.66 -0.85
N HIS A 635 13.80 -0.51 -0.54
CA HIS A 635 14.44 0.79 -0.60
C HIS A 635 13.75 1.82 0.31
N GLY A 636 13.38 1.40 1.53
CA GLY A 636 12.74 2.24 2.53
C GLY A 636 13.28 2.01 3.94
N ILE A 637 12.75 2.76 4.91
CA ILE A 637 13.18 2.69 6.31
C ILE A 637 12.98 1.28 6.87
N SER A 638 11.91 0.57 6.47
CA SER A 638 11.65 -0.78 6.99
C SER A 638 12.75 -1.78 6.62
N GLY A 639 13.27 -1.71 5.39
CA GLY A 639 14.40 -2.54 4.96
C GLY A 639 15.70 -2.16 5.65
N ASN A 640 15.95 -0.86 5.79
CA ASN A 640 17.19 -0.35 6.37
C ASN A 640 17.32 -0.65 7.87
N ALA A 641 16.21 -0.82 8.60
CA ALA A 641 16.22 -1.22 10.00
C ALA A 641 16.87 -2.60 10.23
N TYR A 642 16.75 -3.53 9.28
CA TYR A 642 17.31 -4.88 9.36
C TYR A 642 18.83 -4.91 9.47
N VAL A 643 19.52 -3.93 8.89
CA VAL A 643 20.99 -3.79 9.01
C VAL A 643 21.43 -3.79 10.47
N PHE A 644 20.67 -3.07 11.32
CA PHE A 644 20.96 -2.99 12.74
C PHE A 644 20.53 -4.26 13.50
N LEU A 645 19.47 -4.95 13.06
CA LEU A 645 19.09 -6.24 13.63
C LEU A 645 20.17 -7.31 13.37
N SER A 646 20.69 -7.39 12.15
CA SER A 646 21.72 -8.37 11.80
C SER A 646 23.09 -8.04 12.44
N LEU A 647 23.45 -6.75 12.56
CA LEU A 647 24.61 -6.31 13.35
C LEU A 647 24.44 -6.60 14.86
N TYR A 648 23.24 -6.41 15.42
CA TYR A 648 22.94 -6.79 16.80
C TYR A 648 23.11 -8.31 17.01
N GLN A 649 22.52 -9.13 16.14
CA GLN A 649 22.62 -10.60 16.20
C GLN A 649 24.05 -11.13 16.01
N LEU A 650 24.92 -10.41 15.30
CA LEU A 650 26.33 -10.77 15.14
C LEU A 650 27.18 -10.35 16.36
N THR A 651 26.96 -9.15 16.89
CA THR A 651 27.89 -8.52 17.85
C THR A 651 27.42 -8.57 19.30
N GLY A 652 26.14 -8.86 19.55
CA GLY A 652 25.50 -8.68 20.87
C GLY A 652 25.40 -7.22 21.33
N ASN A 653 25.87 -6.25 20.52
CA ASN A 653 25.96 -4.86 20.94
C ASN A 653 24.59 -4.17 20.86
N VAL A 654 24.04 -3.85 22.03
CA VAL A 654 22.74 -3.19 22.21
C VAL A 654 22.62 -1.82 21.53
N LYS A 655 23.72 -1.16 21.15
CA LYS A 655 23.71 0.03 20.27
C LYS A 655 22.93 -0.24 18.98
N TYR A 656 23.13 -1.42 18.36
CA TYR A 656 22.43 -1.73 17.11
C TYR A 656 20.96 -2.08 17.35
N LEU A 657 20.62 -2.77 18.44
CA LEU A 657 19.22 -2.95 18.84
C LEU A 657 18.51 -1.60 19.06
N TYR A 658 19.17 -0.64 19.69
CA TYR A 658 18.67 0.72 19.82
C TYR A 658 18.43 1.39 18.46
N ARG A 659 19.35 1.24 17.48
CA ARG A 659 19.16 1.81 16.14
C ARG A 659 18.02 1.17 15.36
N ALA A 660 17.84 -0.15 15.45
CA ALA A 660 16.67 -0.86 14.91
C ALA A 660 15.36 -0.35 15.53
N LYS A 661 15.32 -0.28 16.88
CA LYS A 661 14.23 0.30 17.66
C LYS A 661 13.91 1.72 17.19
N ALA A 662 14.93 2.54 16.96
CA ALA A 662 14.76 3.94 16.57
C ALA A 662 14.09 4.08 15.20
N PHE A 663 14.53 3.29 14.20
CA PHE A 663 13.90 3.26 12.88
C PHE A 663 12.44 2.77 12.95
N ALA A 664 12.14 1.75 13.76
CA ALA A 664 10.78 1.29 13.99
C ALA A 664 9.90 2.34 14.69
N CYS A 665 10.43 3.06 15.68
CA CYS A 665 9.73 4.16 16.37
C CYS A 665 9.45 5.34 15.43
N PHE A 666 10.39 5.68 14.54
CA PHE A 666 10.18 6.71 13.53
C PHE A 666 9.04 6.34 12.58
N LEU A 667 9.02 5.10 12.09
CA LEU A 667 7.94 4.57 11.26
C LEU A 667 6.59 4.64 12.00
N LEU A 668 6.52 4.10 13.22
CA LEU A 668 5.29 4.09 14.03
C LEU A 668 4.75 5.51 14.30
N ASN A 669 5.64 6.47 14.57
CA ASN A 669 5.26 7.84 14.92
C ASN A 669 4.91 8.71 13.71
N ARG A 670 5.58 8.51 12.57
CA ARG A 670 5.59 9.48 11.46
C ARG A 670 5.18 8.95 10.10
N ALA A 671 5.29 7.65 9.81
CA ALA A 671 5.08 7.14 8.45
C ALA A 671 3.72 7.54 7.85
N HIS A 672 2.62 7.34 8.58
CA HIS A 672 1.29 7.74 8.13
C HIS A 672 1.19 9.24 7.77
N LYS A 673 1.76 10.13 8.61
CA LYS A 673 1.74 11.58 8.38
C LYS A 673 2.63 11.99 7.21
N LEU A 674 3.82 11.41 7.10
CA LEU A 674 4.77 11.71 6.02
C LEU A 674 4.28 11.18 4.67
N ILE A 675 3.63 10.01 4.64
CA ILE A 675 3.03 9.44 3.43
C ILE A 675 1.83 10.27 2.97
N SER A 676 0.90 10.59 3.86
CA SER A 676 -0.27 11.44 3.52
C SER A 676 0.12 12.88 3.16
N GLY A 677 1.21 13.41 3.72
CA GLY A 677 1.79 14.70 3.33
C GLY A 677 2.61 14.68 2.03
N GLY A 678 2.89 13.51 1.45
CA GLY A 678 3.76 13.37 0.27
C GLY A 678 5.25 13.55 0.54
N GLU A 679 5.68 13.69 1.80
CA GLU A 679 7.07 13.79 2.22
C GLU A 679 7.79 12.43 2.22
N MET A 680 7.04 11.32 2.31
CA MET A 680 7.53 9.95 2.23
C MET A 680 6.76 9.19 1.15
N HIS A 681 7.47 8.49 0.27
CA HIS A 681 6.84 7.62 -0.71
C HIS A 681 6.26 6.35 -0.05
N GLY A 682 4.97 6.10 -0.26
CA GLY A 682 4.27 4.94 0.26
C GLY A 682 4.55 3.62 -0.49
N GLY A 683 5.27 3.68 -1.61
CA GLY A 683 5.48 2.56 -2.55
C GLY A 683 4.52 2.64 -3.75
N ASP A 684 4.96 2.22 -4.95
CA ASP A 684 4.10 2.23 -6.14
C ASP A 684 2.97 1.19 -6.00
N ARG A 685 3.25 0.10 -5.29
CA ARG A 685 2.27 -0.79 -4.65
C ARG A 685 2.22 -0.52 -3.13
N PRO A 686 1.37 0.39 -2.63
CA PRO A 686 1.44 0.91 -1.25
C PRO A 686 1.13 -0.11 -0.14
N TYR A 687 0.60 -1.28 -0.50
CA TYR A 687 0.31 -2.39 0.42
C TYR A 687 1.17 -3.63 0.16
N SER A 688 2.13 -3.57 -0.77
CA SER A 688 3.04 -4.69 -1.05
C SER A 688 4.05 -4.93 0.08
N LEU A 689 4.70 -6.10 0.05
CA LEU A 689 5.74 -6.46 1.00
C LEU A 689 7.04 -5.68 0.73
N PHE A 690 7.48 -5.57 -0.53
CA PHE A 690 8.80 -4.98 -0.84
C PHE A 690 8.79 -3.46 -0.97
N GLU A 691 7.73 -2.83 -1.47
CA GLU A 691 7.68 -1.36 -1.64
C GLU A 691 6.85 -0.65 -0.57
N GLY A 692 5.78 -1.32 -0.12
CA GLY A 692 4.70 -0.70 0.64
C GLY A 692 4.71 -0.97 2.14
N GLN A 693 3.54 -0.69 2.75
CA GLN A 693 3.30 -0.86 4.17
C GLN A 693 3.28 -2.33 4.62
N GLY A 694 3.19 -3.29 3.70
CA GLY A 694 3.38 -4.72 4.01
C GLY A 694 4.75 -5.01 4.60
N GLY A 695 5.79 -4.35 4.08
CA GLY A 695 7.13 -4.42 4.63
C GLY A 695 7.28 -3.78 6.01
N MET A 696 6.55 -2.71 6.27
CA MET A 696 6.50 -2.04 7.59
C MET A 696 5.81 -2.91 8.64
N ALA A 697 4.68 -3.53 8.29
CA ALA A 697 4.00 -4.50 9.14
C ALA A 697 4.89 -5.73 9.41
N TYR A 698 5.60 -6.22 8.39
CA TYR A 698 6.54 -7.34 8.54
C TYR A 698 7.66 -7.01 9.53
N LEU A 699 8.33 -5.86 9.37
CA LEU A 699 9.35 -5.41 10.32
C LEU A 699 8.79 -5.32 11.75
N PHE A 700 7.60 -4.75 11.94
CA PHE A 700 7.03 -4.59 13.27
C PHE A 700 6.70 -5.93 13.95
N LEU A 701 6.27 -6.94 13.21
CA LEU A 701 6.14 -8.32 13.72
C LEU A 701 7.50 -8.94 14.04
N ASP A 702 8.54 -8.62 13.28
CA ASP A 702 9.87 -9.21 13.44
C ASP A 702 10.70 -8.57 14.57
N MET A 703 10.40 -7.31 14.91
CA MET A 703 10.97 -6.57 16.05
C MET A 703 10.54 -7.11 17.42
N ILE A 704 9.56 -8.01 17.50
CA ILE A 704 9.05 -8.59 18.76
C ILE A 704 10.09 -9.53 19.40
N ASP A 705 10.83 -10.27 18.57
CA ASP A 705 12.04 -10.98 18.98
C ASP A 705 13.23 -10.58 18.08
N PRO A 706 13.97 -9.51 18.45
CA PRO A 706 15.13 -9.03 17.71
C PRO A 706 16.25 -10.05 17.52
N SER A 707 16.28 -11.14 18.32
CA SER A 707 17.30 -12.19 18.20
C SER A 707 17.00 -13.16 17.06
N LEU A 708 15.72 -13.30 16.69
CA LEU A 708 15.24 -14.20 15.64
C LEU A 708 14.94 -13.49 14.32
N SER A 709 14.94 -12.15 14.28
CA SER A 709 14.59 -11.38 13.08
C SER A 709 15.44 -11.73 11.84
N LYS A 710 14.81 -11.66 10.66
CA LYS A 710 15.41 -11.93 9.34
C LYS A 710 14.82 -11.02 8.28
N PHE A 711 15.66 -10.38 7.47
CA PHE A 711 15.18 -9.63 6.31
C PHE A 711 14.36 -10.57 5.40
N PRO A 712 13.08 -10.25 5.12
CA PRO A 712 12.17 -11.16 4.43
C PRO A 712 12.69 -11.51 3.03
N ALA A 713 12.77 -12.82 2.76
CA ALA A 713 13.28 -13.36 1.49
C ALA A 713 14.72 -12.97 1.12
N TYR A 714 15.56 -12.63 2.11
CA TYR A 714 17.00 -12.45 1.92
C TYR A 714 17.81 -13.22 2.97
N GLU A 715 17.59 -12.93 4.25
CA GLU A 715 18.16 -13.73 5.33
C GLU A 715 17.26 -14.94 5.61
N LEU A 716 17.86 -16.07 5.99
CA LEU A 716 17.15 -17.32 6.32
C LEU A 716 17.23 -17.66 7.79
#